data_AF-A0A415L5X9-F1
#
_entry.id   AF-A0A415L5X9-F1
#
_cell.length_a   1.000
_cell.length_b   1.000
_cell.length_c   1.000
_cell.angle_alpha   90.00
_cell.angle_beta   90.00
_cell.angle_gamma   90.00
#
_symmetry.space_group_name_H-M   'P 1'
#
loop_
_entity.id
_entity.type
_entity.pdbx_description
1 polymer ?
#
loop_
_entity_poly.entity_id
_entity_poly.type
_entity_poly.pdbx_seq_one_letter_code
_entity_poly.pdbx_strand_id
1 'polypeptide(L)'
;MEKIKTIRLYRYNIGITEENDCTEYMTMDYFDSFDVEEEEDIISGCIGNGEKYSYLAMQEMCFKCDEIFRMPDGEKSFFTLIQIFVNPDFIYSDQEDEDDKVSYILKKYIDKFVAYVQEKCKVDYQVFPLITAGDYLVCIRSNDIHVAYDISTVLRDLYFEMGQKRCLLFTTYSILGMKNDIILTDEKLQQLHINEKDLVSIRGIFSDRYREADLEMNPSIDREEYQLYGRYDQTVDIPLHDYLQMQNFLVLYKKGKFNEAAECIECFMSKEYQDIKSKELLEKISKGYFSYWNERILLYKRDDFSEFRTNKEQFCVANLPQRKFLKQINTELYIECEELLRDIKEHQTMWERERINTYYNLLERLLEISKNLNYQRELRIHVAILLKQMKSFMSSMHKFRIYLGIQEHGLYEHYVIEGVRSLDIFANYIRNINLQTLQAPNYNLQINGSMEKILMAYDWFILHILEPAVDPVEEGRKVYYVTRKFCPVLIPQIGSKDQSVEALFEYSLYGKRENDTLGNLLVVAVPHIESMKEYESYLPILCHEVAHNIRYDNQNDRNRLVAAYILDNFSYNLIHSILSVECCELLEREKLREMQQLLKQEITDVLFPVSDMEYAGSLKTFEIILQEKLESFCGKGENTTEECLGVHELIKKTQENVLDFNERFAEIIQAMERETTVIKENLDKIYKGLCQGKMNSSDSEFSIAINDARKRLLILCKEYMCFVVKMQWDQIRNTDIEELICEDDLKMKKQLQDMFENNKANNCMRESLKAIHNCWWQYSDTVDKIKKWTVIELQEEYYYHTKKKNMCRVLFANLKKNLEQYKNLELEWKHGNTSRINMEQLKNKIGLLNKTENQFWAKFAEILLKYNRNDLNVMVARNVAIYREVASDLFMCGIFKLTLTGYLQLAVRNFRFDGGDTAVKFNLKRCKLVCQTIWYRNNPGSFDIEHMLVDAYKKYVEILMNNYRSILKKDQAIYKALKNTEISQNMIKGLVMELDNILQGKNEVDLDEKREKLYTEIYRFCSMLLFMGADLDCSNEKQIICDFASDISFFAEKNALKIRKYIFDKYEELCEIIAKKWNGEIEQKEKTEKEGKRLYTEFLLHCYKMCRRDIVKKQIIGEIVE
;
A
#
# COMPACT_ATOMS: atom_id res chain seq x y z
N MET A 1 -0.74 -36.37 8.15
CA MET A 1 -0.89 -34.96 7.73
C MET A 1 -0.36 -34.15 8.89
N GLU A 2 0.66 -33.34 8.63
CA GLU A 2 1.20 -32.40 9.60
C GLU A 2 0.08 -31.42 9.98
N LYS A 3 -0.16 -31.26 11.28
CA LYS A 3 -1.23 -30.39 11.78
C LYS A 3 -0.61 -29.23 12.53
N ILE A 4 -1.15 -28.03 12.32
CA ILE A 4 -0.85 -26.87 13.16
C ILE A 4 -1.66 -27.05 14.43
N LYS A 5 -0.98 -26.97 15.57
CA LYS A 5 -1.60 -27.04 16.88
C LYS A 5 -1.20 -25.85 17.71
N THR A 6 -2.13 -25.40 18.53
CA THR A 6 -1.85 -24.39 19.54
C THR A 6 -2.02 -25.04 20.90
N ILE A 7 -1.01 -24.88 21.76
CA ILE A 7 -1.18 -25.08 23.20
C ILE A 7 -1.56 -23.72 23.77
N ARG A 8 -2.75 -23.60 24.38
CA ARG A 8 -3.09 -22.41 25.16
C ARG A 8 -2.90 -22.72 26.63
N LEU A 9 -2.19 -21.83 27.29
CA LEU A 9 -1.89 -21.88 28.71
C LEU A 9 -2.76 -20.84 29.40
N TYR A 10 -3.68 -21.29 30.24
CA TYR A 10 -4.63 -20.43 30.92
C TYR A 10 -4.24 -20.17 32.36
N ARG A 11 -4.62 -18.98 32.83
CA ARG A 11 -4.59 -18.63 34.24
C ARG A 11 -5.94 -18.09 34.70
N TYR A 12 -6.47 -18.66 35.77
CA TYR A 12 -7.78 -18.30 36.32
C TYR A 12 -7.69 -17.21 37.38
N ASN A 13 -8.80 -16.49 37.58
CA ASN A 13 -8.98 -15.58 38.71
C ASN A 13 -9.58 -16.35 39.90
N ILE A 14 -9.25 -15.97 41.14
CA ILE A 14 -9.76 -16.65 42.34
C ILE A 14 -11.27 -16.37 42.49
N GLY A 15 -12.09 -17.42 42.55
CA GLY A 15 -13.50 -17.31 42.96
C GLY A 15 -14.51 -16.98 41.86
N ILE A 16 -14.17 -17.05 40.57
CA ILE A 16 -15.15 -16.94 39.49
C ILE A 16 -15.78 -18.32 39.23
N THR A 17 -17.11 -18.35 39.27
CA THR A 17 -17.97 -19.53 39.13
C THR A 17 -18.52 -19.59 37.71
N GLU A 18 -18.00 -20.49 36.88
CA GLU A 18 -18.75 -21.06 35.76
C GLU A 18 -18.59 -22.59 35.77
N GLU A 19 -19.70 -23.30 35.62
CA GLU A 19 -19.90 -24.70 36.04
C GLU A 19 -19.19 -25.77 35.19
N ASN A 20 -18.40 -25.42 34.17
CA ASN A 20 -17.93 -26.41 33.18
C ASN A 20 -16.42 -26.55 32.98
N ASP A 21 -15.57 -25.71 33.59
CA ASP A 21 -14.13 -25.77 33.30
C ASP A 21 -13.34 -26.56 34.36
N CYS A 22 -12.81 -27.70 33.92
CA CYS A 22 -11.89 -28.52 34.69
C CYS A 22 -10.53 -27.80 34.78
N THR A 23 -10.15 -27.31 35.96
CA THR A 23 -8.71 -27.04 36.22
C THR A 23 -8.00 -28.39 36.21
N GLU A 24 -7.40 -28.79 35.08
CA GLU A 24 -6.71 -30.07 34.95
C GLU A 24 -5.29 -30.04 35.57
N TYR A 25 -4.71 -28.85 35.80
CA TYR A 25 -3.34 -28.69 36.32
C TYR A 25 -3.22 -27.68 37.47
N MET A 26 -2.22 -27.84 38.33
CA MET A 26 -1.86 -26.87 39.35
C MET A 26 -0.62 -26.11 38.88
N THR A 27 -0.71 -24.79 39.00
CA THR A 27 0.36 -23.84 38.71
C THR A 27 1.58 -24.12 39.58
N MET A 28 2.72 -24.42 38.93
CA MET A 28 4.03 -24.43 39.59
C MET A 28 4.93 -23.28 39.13
N ASP A 29 4.58 -22.58 38.03
CA ASP A 29 5.31 -21.42 37.49
C ASP A 29 4.41 -20.40 36.74
N TYR A 30 3.45 -20.83 35.89
CA TYR A 30 2.71 -19.89 35.01
C TYR A 30 1.22 -20.20 34.68
N PHE A 31 0.80 -21.46 34.49
CA PHE A 31 -0.56 -21.84 34.04
C PHE A 31 -1.32 -22.80 34.98
N ASP A 32 -2.65 -22.65 35.05
CA ASP A 32 -3.59 -23.47 35.84
C ASP A 32 -4.32 -24.52 34.99
N SER A 33 -4.43 -24.31 33.69
CA SER A 33 -4.89 -25.32 32.76
C SER A 33 -4.22 -25.09 31.42
N PHE A 34 -4.22 -26.12 30.60
CA PHE A 34 -3.88 -25.97 29.20
C PHE A 34 -4.84 -26.78 28.36
N ASP A 35 -5.08 -26.31 27.16
CA ASP A 35 -5.70 -27.08 26.10
C ASP A 35 -4.71 -27.25 24.94
N VAL A 36 -5.02 -28.21 24.08
CA VAL A 36 -4.34 -28.34 22.79
C VAL A 36 -5.40 -28.41 21.74
N GLU A 37 -5.52 -27.33 20.98
CA GLU A 37 -6.46 -27.25 19.87
C GLU A 37 -5.74 -27.47 18.55
N GLU A 38 -6.45 -28.07 17.59
CA GLU A 38 -6.06 -28.04 16.20
C GLU A 38 -6.48 -26.69 15.65
N GLU A 39 -5.50 -25.91 15.18
CA GLU A 39 -5.80 -24.63 14.53
C GLU A 39 -6.07 -24.86 13.06
N GLU A 40 -7.04 -24.11 12.53
CA GLU A 40 -7.32 -24.15 11.10
C GLU A 40 -6.23 -23.45 10.28
N ASP A 41 -5.69 -22.34 10.80
CA ASP A 41 -4.68 -21.53 10.12
C ASP A 41 -3.68 -20.90 11.10
N ILE A 42 -2.48 -20.62 10.58
CA ILE A 42 -1.35 -20.07 11.34
C ILE A 42 -1.60 -18.69 11.92
N ILE A 43 -2.38 -17.85 11.21
CA ILE A 43 -2.63 -16.45 11.59
C ILE A 43 -3.58 -16.43 12.78
N SER A 44 -4.64 -17.24 12.79
CA SER A 44 -5.56 -17.40 13.92
C SER A 44 -4.83 -17.85 15.19
N GLY A 45 -4.01 -18.90 15.10
CA GLY A 45 -3.22 -19.38 16.24
C GLY A 45 -2.10 -18.43 16.70
N CYS A 46 -1.75 -17.43 15.88
CA CYS A 46 -0.77 -16.41 16.23
C CYS A 46 -1.39 -15.10 16.71
N ILE A 47 -2.71 -14.86 16.57
CA ILE A 47 -3.38 -13.62 17.04
C ILE A 47 -3.98 -13.79 18.45
N GLY A 48 -4.41 -15.00 18.81
CA GLY A 48 -5.25 -15.22 19.98
C GLY A 48 -6.73 -15.20 19.61
N ASN A 49 -7.46 -16.26 20.00
CA ASN A 49 -8.93 -16.24 19.95
C ASN A 49 -9.45 -15.44 21.16
N GLY A 50 -9.49 -14.12 21.01
CA GLY A 50 -10.22 -13.27 21.96
C GLY A 50 -11.71 -13.56 21.85
N GLU A 51 -12.30 -14.10 22.92
CA GLU A 51 -13.69 -13.82 23.38
C GLU A 51 -14.30 -14.92 24.26
N LYS A 52 -13.68 -16.09 24.45
CA LYS A 52 -14.44 -17.21 25.03
C LYS A 52 -14.51 -17.33 26.55
N TYR A 53 -13.64 -16.74 27.37
CA TYR A 53 -13.63 -17.01 28.82
C TYR A 53 -13.11 -15.87 29.70
N SER A 54 -13.52 -15.84 30.98
CA SER A 54 -13.03 -14.90 32.00
C SER A 54 -11.71 -15.35 32.64
N TYR A 55 -10.62 -15.40 31.87
CA TYR A 55 -9.27 -15.70 32.39
C TYR A 55 -8.49 -14.43 32.79
N LEU A 56 -7.59 -14.57 33.77
CA LEU A 56 -6.67 -13.51 34.21
C LEU A 56 -5.57 -13.26 33.17
N ALA A 57 -5.09 -14.34 32.53
CA ALA A 57 -4.11 -14.28 31.43
C ALA A 57 -4.20 -15.56 30.58
N MET A 58 -3.79 -15.45 29.31
CA MET A 58 -3.69 -16.56 28.36
C MET A 58 -2.37 -16.41 27.58
N GLN A 59 -1.63 -17.51 27.43
CA GLN A 59 -0.47 -17.56 26.53
C GLN A 59 -0.69 -18.66 25.49
N GLU A 60 -0.48 -18.33 24.21
CA GLU A 60 -0.60 -19.30 23.12
C GLU A 60 0.76 -19.63 22.53
N MET A 61 1.01 -20.92 22.31
CA MET A 61 2.18 -21.43 21.61
C MET A 61 1.72 -22.25 20.41
N CYS A 62 1.92 -21.71 19.20
CA CYS A 62 1.58 -22.39 17.95
C CYS A 62 2.80 -23.17 17.44
N PHE A 63 2.61 -24.44 17.11
CA PHE A 63 3.66 -25.35 16.67
C PHE A 63 3.17 -26.29 15.58
N LYS A 64 4.13 -26.78 14.79
CA LYS A 64 3.89 -27.83 13.79
C LYS A 64 4.00 -29.19 14.45
N CYS A 65 3.02 -30.06 14.21
CA CYS A 65 2.90 -31.35 14.86
C CYS A 65 2.71 -32.48 13.83
N ASP A 66 3.72 -33.31 13.64
CA ASP A 66 3.69 -34.45 12.70
C ASP A 66 3.14 -35.72 13.36
N GLU A 67 3.27 -35.79 14.69
CA GLU A 67 2.81 -36.89 15.54
C GLU A 67 1.58 -36.46 16.36
N ILE A 68 0.85 -37.43 16.92
CA ILE A 68 -0.22 -37.12 17.88
C ILE A 68 0.42 -36.53 19.15
N PHE A 69 0.07 -35.28 19.48
CA PHE A 69 0.36 -34.72 20.79
C PHE A 69 -0.20 -35.65 21.88
N ARG A 70 0.68 -36.19 22.72
CA ARG A 70 0.26 -37.17 23.74
C ARG A 70 -0.32 -36.40 24.94
N MET A 71 -1.60 -36.60 25.26
CA MET A 71 -2.14 -35.97 26.48
C MET A 71 -1.51 -36.58 27.74
N PRO A 72 -1.39 -35.82 28.85
CA PRO A 72 -0.86 -36.37 30.10
C PRO A 72 -1.68 -37.54 30.63
N ASP A 73 -1.01 -38.65 30.97
CA ASP A 73 -1.62 -39.86 31.49
C ASP A 73 -1.74 -39.83 33.03
N GLY A 74 -2.21 -40.93 33.65
CA GLY A 74 -2.29 -41.05 35.11
C GLY A 74 -0.99 -41.49 35.77
N GLU A 75 0.03 -41.86 35.00
CA GLU A 75 1.31 -42.39 35.52
C GLU A 75 2.36 -41.29 35.70
N LYS A 76 2.33 -40.22 34.89
CA LYS A 76 3.32 -39.13 34.88
C LYS A 76 2.70 -37.82 35.37
N SER A 77 2.98 -37.47 36.62
CA SER A 77 2.33 -36.34 37.31
C SER A 77 2.82 -34.96 36.89
N PHE A 78 4.05 -34.85 36.36
CA PHE A 78 4.66 -33.59 35.96
C PHE A 78 4.65 -33.43 34.44
N PHE A 79 4.21 -32.26 33.97
CA PHE A 79 4.25 -31.86 32.58
C PHE A 79 5.05 -30.57 32.44
N THR A 80 6.12 -30.60 31.66
CA THR A 80 6.98 -29.43 31.42
C THR A 80 7.06 -29.08 29.96
N LEU A 81 6.85 -27.80 29.66
CA LEU A 81 7.08 -27.21 28.36
C LEU A 81 8.42 -26.47 28.39
N ILE A 82 9.39 -26.91 27.59
CA ILE A 82 10.67 -26.23 27.43
C ILE A 82 10.70 -25.54 26.08
N GLN A 83 10.57 -24.23 26.08
CA GLN A 83 10.78 -23.38 24.92
C GLN A 83 12.28 -23.18 24.68
N ILE A 84 12.72 -23.38 23.45
CA ILE A 84 14.13 -23.37 23.04
C ILE A 84 14.35 -22.26 22.03
N PHE A 85 15.39 -21.46 22.28
CA PHE A 85 15.90 -20.46 21.37
C PHE A 85 17.29 -20.87 20.92
N VAL A 86 17.50 -20.99 19.61
CA VAL A 86 18.78 -21.33 19.02
C VAL A 86 19.65 -20.08 19.00
N ASN A 87 20.93 -20.24 19.32
CA ASN A 87 21.89 -19.16 19.24
C ASN A 87 21.95 -18.63 17.79
N PRO A 88 21.68 -17.32 17.56
CA PRO A 88 21.66 -16.76 16.23
C PRO A 88 23.02 -16.86 15.53
N ASP A 89 24.13 -16.88 16.29
CA ASP A 89 25.48 -17.04 15.74
C ASP A 89 25.74 -18.48 15.22
N PHE A 90 24.94 -19.48 15.63
CA PHE A 90 24.99 -20.84 15.08
C PHE A 90 24.21 -20.92 13.75
N ILE A 91 23.04 -20.29 13.72
CA ILE A 91 22.19 -20.14 12.52
C ILE A 91 22.85 -19.26 11.45
N TYR A 92 23.83 -18.45 11.83
CA TYR A 92 24.64 -17.69 10.90
C TYR A 92 25.61 -18.57 10.06
N SER A 93 25.62 -19.93 10.17
CA SER A 93 26.71 -20.81 9.69
C SER A 93 26.60 -21.47 8.31
N ASP A 94 25.78 -20.95 7.38
CA ASP A 94 25.68 -21.42 5.98
C ASP A 94 25.22 -22.88 5.80
N GLN A 95 24.57 -23.48 6.79
CA GLN A 95 24.07 -24.85 6.70
C GLN A 95 22.74 -24.84 5.92
N GLU A 96 22.61 -25.62 4.84
CA GLU A 96 21.40 -25.56 3.98
C GLU A 96 20.14 -26.21 4.60
N ASP A 97 20.30 -27.07 5.61
CA ASP A 97 19.21 -27.77 6.33
C ASP A 97 19.33 -27.59 7.87
N GLU A 98 19.19 -26.35 8.35
CA GLU A 98 19.34 -26.04 9.77
C GLU A 98 18.28 -26.65 10.69
N ASP A 99 17.03 -26.77 10.23
CA ASP A 99 15.94 -27.27 11.08
C ASP A 99 16.04 -28.76 11.35
N ASP A 100 16.34 -29.54 10.30
CA ASP A 100 16.58 -30.98 10.45
C ASP A 100 17.81 -31.20 11.34
N LYS A 101 18.84 -30.37 11.20
CA LYS A 101 20.04 -30.45 12.01
C LYS A 101 19.79 -30.08 13.47
N VAL A 102 19.09 -28.99 13.78
CA VAL A 102 18.79 -28.58 15.16
C VAL A 102 17.83 -29.57 15.81
N SER A 103 16.77 -29.98 15.11
CA SER A 103 15.85 -31.02 15.58
C SER A 103 16.58 -32.33 15.89
N TYR A 104 17.51 -32.73 15.01
CA TYR A 104 18.34 -33.90 15.22
C TYR A 104 19.25 -33.75 16.44
N ILE A 105 19.88 -32.59 16.63
CA ILE A 105 20.70 -32.30 17.83
C ILE A 105 19.82 -32.43 19.09
N LEU A 106 18.64 -31.79 19.12
CA LEU A 106 17.73 -31.86 20.26
C LEU A 106 17.36 -33.31 20.59
N LYS A 107 16.83 -34.06 19.61
CA LYS A 107 16.45 -35.47 19.80
C LYS A 107 17.62 -36.33 20.26
N LYS A 108 18.78 -36.24 19.58
CA LYS A 108 19.99 -37.01 19.92
C LYS A 108 20.41 -36.87 21.39
N TYR A 109 20.45 -35.63 21.91
CA TYR A 109 20.91 -35.39 23.28
C TYR A 109 19.83 -35.67 24.32
N ILE A 110 18.56 -35.44 24.00
CA ILE A 110 17.45 -35.82 24.88
C ILE A 110 17.36 -37.35 24.97
N ASP A 111 17.40 -38.07 23.85
CA ASP A 111 17.39 -39.55 23.82
C ASP A 111 18.53 -40.14 24.67
N LYS A 112 19.73 -39.57 24.55
CA LYS A 112 20.89 -40.00 25.34
C LYS A 112 20.67 -39.80 26.84
N PHE A 113 20.04 -38.69 27.25
CA PHE A 113 19.72 -38.45 28.65
C PHE A 113 18.57 -39.35 29.12
N VAL A 114 17.52 -39.50 28.32
CA VAL A 114 16.39 -40.39 28.62
C VAL A 114 16.89 -41.81 28.83
N ALA A 115 17.74 -42.33 27.93
CA ALA A 115 18.34 -43.66 28.09
C ALA A 115 19.17 -43.81 29.39
N TYR A 116 19.78 -42.73 29.87
CA TYR A 116 20.52 -42.73 31.14
C TYR A 116 19.59 -42.78 32.36
N VAL A 117 18.41 -42.16 32.30
CA VAL A 117 17.45 -42.13 33.43
C VAL A 117 16.36 -43.19 33.35
N GLN A 118 16.21 -43.89 32.22
CA GLN A 118 15.11 -44.83 31.95
C GLN A 118 15.04 -46.00 32.94
N GLU A 119 16.16 -46.38 33.55
CA GLU A 119 16.22 -47.41 34.60
C GLU A 119 15.68 -46.89 35.96
N LYS A 120 15.62 -45.57 36.15
CA LYS A 120 15.25 -44.90 37.41
C LYS A 120 13.86 -44.26 37.37
N CYS A 121 13.45 -43.69 36.23
CA CYS A 121 12.17 -43.00 36.09
C CYS A 121 11.58 -43.14 34.68
N LYS A 122 10.24 -43.06 34.57
CA LYS A 122 9.54 -43.10 33.28
C LYS A 122 9.46 -41.70 32.71
N VAL A 123 10.08 -41.48 31.54
CA VAL A 123 10.13 -40.19 30.87
C VAL A 123 9.59 -40.31 29.45
N ASP A 124 8.63 -39.46 29.11
CA ASP A 124 8.20 -39.26 27.73
C ASP A 124 8.54 -37.84 27.29
N TYR A 125 8.95 -37.67 26.04
CA TYR A 125 9.17 -36.35 25.47
C TYR A 125 8.71 -36.26 24.01
N GLN A 126 8.40 -35.04 23.57
CA GLN A 126 8.12 -34.69 22.17
C GLN A 126 8.78 -33.36 21.83
N VAL A 127 9.27 -33.20 20.60
CA VAL A 127 9.94 -31.99 20.11
C VAL A 127 9.15 -31.44 18.92
N PHE A 128 8.79 -30.17 18.96
CA PHE A 128 8.01 -29.49 17.93
C PHE A 128 8.69 -28.19 17.51
N PRO A 129 8.74 -27.84 16.22
CA PRO A 129 9.17 -26.51 15.79
C PRO A 129 8.07 -25.48 16.09
N LEU A 130 8.47 -24.33 16.63
CA LEU A 130 7.57 -23.25 17.01
C LEU A 130 7.35 -22.25 15.89
N ILE A 131 6.10 -21.85 15.74
CA ILE A 131 5.65 -20.80 14.85
C ILE A 131 5.60 -19.45 15.58
N THR A 132 5.19 -19.46 16.85
CA THR A 132 5.24 -18.31 17.77
C THR A 132 6.67 -18.05 18.25
N ALA A 133 6.86 -17.18 19.24
CA ALA A 133 8.15 -16.94 19.90
C ALA A 133 8.88 -18.25 20.25
N GLY A 134 10.22 -18.25 20.16
CA GLY A 134 11.07 -19.45 20.32
C GLY A 134 11.22 -20.23 19.02
N ASP A 135 12.27 -21.05 18.88
CA ASP A 135 12.49 -21.86 17.67
C ASP A 135 11.90 -23.26 17.81
N TYR A 136 11.97 -23.87 19.01
CA TYR A 136 11.46 -25.22 19.29
C TYR A 136 10.76 -25.30 20.64
N LEU A 137 9.81 -26.23 20.77
CA LEU A 137 9.13 -26.60 21.99
C LEU A 137 9.42 -28.07 22.31
N VAL A 138 9.92 -28.32 23.51
CA VAL A 138 10.10 -29.69 24.03
C VAL A 138 9.11 -29.93 25.15
N CYS A 139 8.18 -30.83 24.92
CA CYS A 139 7.21 -31.27 25.92
C CYS A 139 7.77 -32.48 26.65
N ILE A 140 7.86 -32.44 27.98
CA ILE A 140 8.39 -33.51 28.83
C ILE A 140 7.31 -33.94 29.82
N ARG A 141 7.15 -35.24 30.00
CA ARG A 141 6.27 -35.84 31.00
C ARG A 141 7.08 -36.81 31.85
N SER A 142 6.96 -36.69 33.17
CA SER A 142 7.77 -37.45 34.12
C SER A 142 7.05 -37.61 35.46
N ASN A 143 7.40 -38.65 36.21
CA ASN A 143 7.08 -38.79 37.64
C ASN A 143 8.18 -38.20 38.56
N ASP A 144 9.31 -37.81 37.97
CA ASP A 144 10.42 -37.12 38.62
C ASP A 144 10.48 -35.66 38.14
N ILE A 145 10.37 -34.74 39.09
CA ILE A 145 10.32 -33.29 38.84
C ILE A 145 11.67 -32.73 38.38
N HIS A 146 12.78 -33.40 38.69
CA HIS A 146 14.13 -32.94 38.31
C HIS A 146 14.48 -33.27 36.86
N VAL A 147 13.85 -34.29 36.26
CA VAL A 147 14.14 -34.73 34.88
C VAL A 147 14.07 -33.58 33.88
N ALA A 148 13.01 -32.77 33.94
CA ALA A 148 12.85 -31.66 33.01
C ALA A 148 13.89 -30.55 33.24
N TYR A 149 14.27 -30.30 34.49
CA TYR A 149 15.35 -29.36 34.84
C TYR A 149 16.72 -29.88 34.36
N ASP A 150 16.98 -31.17 34.48
CA ASP A 150 18.21 -31.81 34.05
C ASP A 150 18.32 -31.83 32.53
N ILE A 151 17.26 -32.19 31.81
CA ILE A 151 17.19 -32.07 30.34
C ILE A 151 17.43 -30.62 29.91
N SER A 152 16.73 -29.66 30.53
CA SER A 152 16.93 -28.23 30.28
C SER A 152 18.39 -27.82 30.49
N THR A 153 19.05 -28.37 31.51
CA THR A 153 20.47 -28.11 31.81
C THR A 153 21.41 -28.76 30.79
N VAL A 154 21.16 -30.00 30.38
CA VAL A 154 21.90 -30.68 29.31
C VAL A 154 21.86 -29.85 28.02
N LEU A 155 20.67 -29.35 27.66
CA LEU A 155 20.50 -28.52 26.46
C LEU A 155 21.23 -27.17 26.59
N ARG A 156 21.23 -26.55 27.78
CA ARG A 156 21.99 -25.31 28.04
C ARG A 156 23.50 -25.51 28.02
N ASP A 157 23.99 -26.72 28.31
CA ASP A 157 25.41 -27.05 28.29
C ASP A 157 25.95 -27.32 26.87
N LEU A 158 25.07 -27.59 25.90
CA LEU A 158 25.47 -27.76 24.51
C LEU A 158 26.10 -26.49 23.98
N TYR A 159 27.23 -26.64 23.28
CA TYR A 159 27.98 -25.52 22.74
C TYR A 159 28.54 -25.83 21.36
N PHE A 160 28.87 -24.78 20.63
CA PHE A 160 29.68 -24.83 19.43
C PHE A 160 30.91 -23.96 19.62
N GLU A 161 32.00 -24.27 18.92
CA GLU A 161 33.19 -23.43 18.91
C GLU A 161 33.19 -22.57 17.65
N MET A 162 33.45 -21.26 17.81
CA MET A 162 33.59 -20.33 16.70
C MET A 162 34.96 -19.66 16.83
N GLY A 163 35.90 -20.05 15.97
CA GLY A 163 37.33 -19.80 16.22
C GLY A 163 37.78 -20.50 17.52
N GLN A 164 38.28 -19.74 18.50
CA GLN A 164 38.71 -20.26 19.81
C GLN A 164 37.68 -20.09 20.93
N LYS A 165 36.49 -19.55 20.63
CA LYS A 165 35.49 -19.19 21.66
C LYS A 165 34.35 -20.20 21.71
N ARG A 166 34.09 -20.73 22.91
CA ARG A 166 32.95 -21.60 23.19
C ARG A 166 31.67 -20.78 23.35
N CYS A 167 30.66 -21.13 22.58
CA CYS A 167 29.38 -20.43 22.53
C CYS A 167 28.25 -21.40 22.83
N LEU A 168 27.44 -21.12 23.85
CA LEU A 168 26.29 -21.95 24.19
C LEU A 168 25.31 -21.98 23.01
N LEU A 169 24.79 -23.16 22.67
CA LEU A 169 23.93 -23.37 21.51
C LEU A 169 22.49 -22.93 21.76
N PHE A 170 21.94 -23.18 22.96
CA PHE A 170 20.54 -22.92 23.26
C PHE A 170 20.34 -21.96 24.45
N THR A 171 19.26 -21.17 24.41
CA THR A 171 18.58 -20.63 25.60
C THR A 171 17.31 -21.44 25.80
N THR A 172 16.98 -21.77 27.05
CA THR A 172 15.79 -22.57 27.37
C THR A 172 14.93 -21.85 28.39
N TYR A 173 13.61 -21.88 28.21
CA TYR A 173 12.64 -21.43 29.21
C TYR A 173 11.68 -22.57 29.49
N SER A 174 11.52 -22.93 30.76
CA SER A 174 10.72 -24.06 31.17
C SER A 174 9.48 -23.57 31.90
N ILE A 175 8.32 -24.12 31.55
CA ILE A 175 7.07 -23.92 32.26
C ILE A 175 6.60 -25.29 32.75
N LEU A 176 6.42 -25.42 34.07
CA LEU A 176 6.00 -26.65 34.70
C LEU A 176 4.55 -26.57 35.15
N GLY A 177 3.79 -27.62 34.86
CA GLY A 177 2.49 -27.91 35.43
C GLY A 177 2.47 -29.28 36.09
N MET A 178 1.59 -29.44 37.07
CA MET A 178 1.35 -30.70 37.77
C MET A 178 -0.12 -31.07 37.66
N LYS A 179 -0.45 -32.35 37.43
CA LYS A 179 -1.84 -32.78 37.24
C LYS A 179 -2.68 -32.67 38.53
N ASN A 180 -3.94 -32.24 38.43
CA ASN A 180 -4.84 -31.99 39.58
C ASN A 180 -5.61 -33.21 40.10
N ASP A 181 -5.84 -34.23 39.28
CA ASP A 181 -6.74 -35.35 39.64
C ASP A 181 -6.11 -36.37 40.62
N ILE A 182 -4.97 -36.03 41.22
CA ILE A 182 -4.24 -36.91 42.11
C ILE A 182 -4.56 -36.49 43.53
N ILE A 183 -5.50 -37.19 44.19
CA ILE A 183 -5.45 -37.26 45.64
C ILE A 183 -4.12 -37.94 45.98
N LEU A 184 -3.15 -37.15 46.39
CA LEU A 184 -1.83 -37.60 46.78
C LEU A 184 -1.93 -38.28 48.14
N THR A 185 -2.20 -39.59 48.11
CA THR A 185 -1.96 -40.46 49.26
C THR A 185 -0.47 -40.49 49.56
N ASP A 186 -0.08 -40.76 50.82
CA ASP A 186 1.33 -40.83 51.20
C ASP A 186 2.10 -41.87 50.33
N GLU A 187 1.44 -42.94 49.90
CA GLU A 187 1.99 -43.93 48.94
C GLU A 187 2.27 -43.34 47.54
N LYS A 188 1.42 -42.45 47.02
CA LYS A 188 1.65 -41.78 45.73
C LYS A 188 2.70 -40.68 45.83
N LEU A 189 2.78 -39.99 46.97
CA LEU A 189 3.85 -39.03 47.26
C LEU A 189 5.23 -39.71 47.24
N GLN A 190 5.33 -40.93 47.78
CA GLN A 190 6.57 -41.73 47.71
C GLN A 190 6.94 -42.18 46.30
N GLN A 191 5.99 -42.24 45.37
CA GLN A 191 6.24 -42.54 43.95
C GLN A 191 6.72 -41.32 43.16
N LEU A 192 6.56 -40.10 43.72
CA LEU A 192 7.14 -38.88 43.16
C LEU A 192 8.59 -38.77 43.63
N HIS A 193 9.52 -38.74 42.69
CA HIS A 193 10.94 -38.57 43.03
C HIS A 193 11.24 -37.09 43.34
N ILE A 194 11.10 -36.70 44.61
CA ILE A 194 11.36 -35.34 45.11
C ILE A 194 12.55 -35.32 46.09
N ASN A 195 13.26 -34.19 46.17
CA ASN A 195 14.34 -34.01 47.14
C ASN A 195 13.80 -33.28 48.37
N GLU A 196 14.21 -33.69 49.58
CA GLU A 196 13.81 -33.05 50.84
C GLU A 196 14.19 -31.56 50.93
N LYS A 197 15.18 -31.14 50.14
CA LYS A 197 15.64 -29.75 50.06
C LYS A 197 14.91 -28.92 48.99
N ASP A 198 14.01 -29.53 48.22
CA ASP A 198 13.22 -28.80 47.23
C ASP A 198 12.20 -27.89 47.95
N LEU A 199 12.05 -26.67 47.46
CA LEU A 199 11.18 -25.65 48.04
C LEU A 199 10.16 -25.15 47.00
N VAL A 200 9.07 -24.58 47.48
CA VAL A 200 8.11 -23.81 46.70
C VAL A 200 8.02 -22.41 47.29
N SER A 201 8.26 -21.41 46.45
CA SER A 201 8.12 -20.00 46.79
C SER A 201 6.73 -19.52 46.42
N ILE A 202 5.93 -19.10 47.39
CA ILE A 202 4.58 -18.60 47.23
C ILE A 202 4.57 -17.09 47.40
N ARG A 203 4.11 -16.38 46.38
CA ARG A 203 4.13 -14.92 46.28
C ARG A 203 2.71 -14.40 46.18
N GLY A 204 2.24 -13.65 47.17
CA GLY A 204 0.84 -13.25 47.28
C GLY A 204 0.63 -11.74 47.31
N ILE A 205 -0.53 -11.27 46.84
CA ILE A 205 -1.06 -9.93 47.09
C ILE A 205 -2.17 -10.02 48.12
N PHE A 206 -2.10 -9.17 49.13
CA PHE A 206 -3.10 -9.10 50.17
C PHE A 206 -4.42 -8.54 49.65
N SER A 207 -5.52 -9.15 50.07
CA SER A 207 -6.88 -8.69 49.78
C SER A 207 -7.26 -7.47 50.58
N ASP A 208 -8.32 -6.78 50.13
CA ASP A 208 -8.91 -5.69 50.89
C ASP A 208 -9.31 -6.17 52.29
N ARG A 209 -9.78 -7.42 52.42
CA ARG A 209 -10.09 -8.06 53.69
C ARG A 209 -8.87 -8.19 54.62
N TYR A 210 -7.69 -8.50 54.08
CA TYR A 210 -6.46 -8.46 54.88
C TYR A 210 -6.11 -7.03 55.27
N ARG A 211 -6.20 -6.08 54.33
CA ARG A 211 -5.84 -4.67 54.58
C ARG A 211 -6.74 -4.05 55.64
N GLU A 212 -8.04 -4.35 55.61
CA GLU A 212 -9.01 -3.98 56.65
C GLU A 212 -8.65 -4.61 58.01
N ALA A 213 -8.34 -5.91 58.03
CA ALA A 213 -7.93 -6.60 59.26
C ALA A 213 -6.57 -6.10 59.82
N ASP A 214 -5.63 -5.73 58.96
CA ASP A 214 -4.31 -5.20 59.33
C ASP A 214 -4.42 -3.76 59.88
N LEU A 215 -5.31 -2.94 59.28
CA LEU A 215 -5.67 -1.61 59.79
C LEU A 215 -6.30 -1.66 61.20
N GLU A 216 -7.04 -2.72 61.52
CA GLU A 216 -7.62 -2.94 62.85
C GLU A 216 -6.62 -3.49 63.87
N MET A 217 -5.61 -4.26 63.44
CA MET A 217 -4.74 -5.03 64.34
C MET A 217 -3.36 -4.41 64.62
N ASN A 218 -2.78 -3.58 63.75
CA ASN A 218 -1.42 -3.03 63.99
C ASN A 218 -1.20 -1.64 63.33
N PRO A 219 -1.39 -0.52 64.05
CA PRO A 219 -1.13 0.83 63.52
C PRO A 219 0.35 1.20 63.38
N SER A 220 1.28 0.41 63.91
CA SER A 220 2.70 0.80 64.00
C SER A 220 3.62 -0.38 64.26
N ILE A 221 4.11 -1.05 63.20
CA ILE A 221 5.27 -1.96 63.30
C ILE A 221 6.17 -1.77 62.07
N ASP A 222 7.43 -1.38 62.31
CA ASP A 222 8.55 -1.55 61.37
C ASP A 222 8.72 -3.06 61.13
N ARG A 223 8.36 -3.54 59.93
CA ARG A 223 8.54 -4.95 59.57
C ARG A 223 9.90 -5.14 58.88
N GLU A 224 10.78 -5.93 59.50
CA GLU A 224 11.93 -6.57 58.83
C GLU A 224 11.46 -7.74 57.94
N GLU A 225 10.44 -7.53 57.10
CA GLU A 225 10.13 -8.41 55.98
C GLU A 225 10.51 -7.67 54.70
N TYR A 226 11.23 -8.34 53.79
CA TYR A 226 11.59 -7.75 52.52
C TYR A 226 10.34 -7.36 51.73
N GLN A 227 10.03 -6.07 51.70
CA GLN A 227 8.98 -5.53 50.85
C GLN A 227 9.44 -5.62 49.40
N LEU A 228 8.73 -6.37 48.57
CA LEU A 228 8.96 -6.37 47.13
C LEU A 228 8.39 -5.06 46.55
N TYR A 229 9.14 -4.38 45.68
CA TYR A 229 8.68 -3.15 45.02
C TYR A 229 7.39 -3.41 44.21
N GLY A 230 6.24 -3.08 44.79
CA GLY A 230 4.96 -2.80 44.12
C GLY A 230 4.24 -3.94 43.39
N ARG A 231 4.67 -5.21 43.48
CA ARG A 231 4.06 -6.34 42.72
C ARG A 231 3.52 -7.51 43.54
N TYR A 232 4.08 -7.78 44.71
CA TYR A 232 3.60 -8.80 45.65
C TYR A 232 3.76 -8.23 47.05
N ASP A 233 2.77 -8.44 47.90
CA ASP A 233 2.80 -7.94 49.27
C ASP A 233 3.59 -8.89 50.19
N GLN A 234 3.68 -10.17 49.85
CA GLN A 234 4.41 -11.18 50.62
C GLN A 234 5.04 -12.27 49.72
N THR A 235 6.18 -12.82 50.14
CA THR A 235 6.76 -14.07 49.62
C THR A 235 7.10 -15.02 50.77
N VAL A 236 6.70 -16.29 50.65
CA VAL A 236 6.96 -17.35 51.63
C VAL A 236 7.54 -18.56 50.93
N ASP A 237 8.66 -19.07 51.41
CA ASP A 237 9.25 -20.32 50.91
C ASP A 237 8.88 -21.48 51.86
N ILE A 238 8.30 -22.54 51.31
CA ILE A 238 7.87 -23.75 52.03
C ILE A 238 8.46 -25.02 51.40
N PRO A 239 8.60 -26.14 52.13
CA PRO A 239 9.03 -27.41 51.56
C PRO A 239 8.12 -27.89 50.42
N LEU A 240 8.70 -28.41 49.32
CA LEU A 240 7.92 -28.95 48.20
C LEU A 240 7.02 -30.11 48.65
N HIS A 241 7.49 -30.95 49.56
CA HIS A 241 6.70 -32.04 50.14
C HIS A 241 5.42 -31.52 50.82
N ASP A 242 5.52 -30.47 51.64
CA ASP A 242 4.37 -29.86 52.32
C ASP A 242 3.41 -29.22 51.29
N TYR A 243 3.97 -28.54 50.29
CA TYR A 243 3.18 -27.96 49.21
C TYR A 243 2.36 -29.00 48.43
N LEU A 244 2.97 -30.15 48.08
CA LEU A 244 2.30 -31.24 47.38
C LEU A 244 1.15 -31.82 48.21
N GLN A 245 1.28 -31.87 49.53
CA GLN A 245 0.19 -32.27 50.42
C GLN A 245 -0.94 -31.22 50.52
N MET A 246 -0.62 -29.93 50.33
CA MET A 246 -1.57 -28.82 50.29
C MET A 246 -2.30 -28.68 48.95
N GLN A 247 -1.86 -29.40 47.91
CA GLN A 247 -2.31 -29.26 46.52
C GLN A 247 -3.84 -29.30 46.38
N ASN A 248 -4.49 -30.31 46.98
CA ASN A 248 -5.94 -30.51 46.87
C ASN A 248 -6.73 -29.31 47.39
N PHE A 249 -6.35 -28.79 48.57
CA PHE A 249 -6.96 -27.60 49.13
C PHE A 249 -6.79 -26.40 48.20
N LEU A 250 -5.57 -26.15 47.73
CA LEU A 250 -5.27 -24.97 46.91
C LEU A 250 -6.02 -24.99 45.57
N VAL A 251 -6.21 -26.17 44.97
CA VAL A 251 -7.04 -26.36 43.77
C VAL A 251 -8.52 -26.12 44.08
N LEU A 252 -9.06 -26.73 45.14
CA LEU A 252 -10.45 -26.53 45.56
C LEU A 252 -10.76 -25.07 45.89
N TYR A 253 -9.80 -24.37 46.51
CA TYR A 253 -9.90 -22.96 46.83
C TYR A 253 -9.89 -22.10 45.55
N LYS A 254 -9.00 -22.38 44.59
CA LYS A 254 -9.01 -21.71 43.26
C LYS A 254 -10.33 -21.94 42.51
N LYS A 255 -10.96 -23.11 42.67
CA LYS A 255 -12.31 -23.45 42.13
C LYS A 255 -13.49 -22.83 42.90
N GLY A 256 -13.25 -22.06 43.97
CA GLY A 256 -14.32 -21.49 44.79
C GLY A 256 -15.08 -22.50 45.66
N LYS A 257 -14.59 -23.75 45.78
CA LYS A 257 -15.19 -24.83 46.58
C LYS A 257 -14.72 -24.76 48.04
N PHE A 258 -14.98 -23.62 48.69
CA PHE A 258 -14.40 -23.29 50.00
C PHE A 258 -14.72 -24.29 51.12
N ASN A 259 -15.90 -24.92 51.11
CA ASN A 259 -16.30 -25.90 52.12
C ASN A 259 -15.51 -27.22 51.99
N GLU A 260 -15.37 -27.74 50.78
CA GLU A 260 -14.54 -28.94 50.49
C GLU A 260 -13.05 -28.66 50.77
N ALA A 261 -12.64 -27.41 50.54
CA ALA A 261 -11.30 -26.94 50.84
C ALA A 261 -11.03 -26.92 52.37
N ALA A 262 -12.02 -26.51 53.19
CA ALA A 262 -11.90 -26.47 54.64
C ALA A 262 -11.67 -27.87 55.27
N GLU A 263 -12.35 -28.91 54.77
CA GLU A 263 -12.13 -30.30 55.22
C GLU A 263 -10.69 -30.78 54.94
N CYS A 264 -10.14 -30.41 53.78
CA CYS A 264 -8.74 -30.68 53.43
C CYS A 264 -7.77 -29.95 54.36
N ILE A 265 -8.08 -28.70 54.75
CA ILE A 265 -7.25 -27.93 55.69
C ILE A 265 -7.23 -28.59 57.06
N GLU A 266 -8.39 -29.00 57.61
CA GLU A 266 -8.44 -29.68 58.91
C GLU A 266 -7.63 -30.97 58.90
N CYS A 267 -7.74 -31.76 57.82
CA CYS A 267 -6.94 -32.97 57.64
C CYS A 267 -5.44 -32.65 57.58
N PHE A 268 -5.03 -31.60 56.86
CA PHE A 268 -3.63 -31.18 56.81
C PHE A 268 -3.14 -30.71 58.18
N MET A 269 -3.86 -29.80 58.84
CA MET A 269 -3.47 -29.20 60.13
C MET A 269 -3.38 -30.23 61.28
N SER A 270 -4.04 -31.38 61.14
CA SER A 270 -4.00 -32.50 62.11
C SER A 270 -2.72 -33.37 62.07
N LYS A 271 -1.85 -33.22 61.06
CA LYS A 271 -0.61 -34.02 60.93
C LYS A 271 0.51 -33.51 61.85
N GLU A 272 1.26 -34.44 62.47
CA GLU A 272 2.31 -34.14 63.46
C GLU A 272 3.59 -33.48 62.92
N TYR A 273 3.91 -33.62 61.63
CA TYR A 273 5.17 -33.16 61.02
C TYR A 273 4.93 -32.24 59.83
N GLN A 274 4.95 -30.92 60.05
CA GLN A 274 4.78 -29.88 59.01
C GLN A 274 5.57 -28.62 59.36
N ASP A 275 6.07 -27.92 58.34
CA ASP A 275 6.78 -26.66 58.51
C ASP A 275 5.84 -25.54 59.01
N ILE A 276 6.36 -24.69 59.89
CA ILE A 276 5.60 -23.60 60.53
C ILE A 276 5.09 -22.61 59.47
N LYS A 277 5.89 -22.31 58.45
CA LYS A 277 5.51 -21.37 57.38
C LYS A 277 4.40 -21.93 56.50
N SER A 278 4.37 -23.25 56.28
CA SER A 278 3.27 -23.93 55.57
C SER A 278 1.94 -23.73 56.29
N LYS A 279 1.93 -23.86 57.63
CA LYS A 279 0.73 -23.65 58.45
C LYS A 279 0.26 -22.19 58.44
N GLU A 280 1.18 -21.25 58.66
CA GLU A 280 0.86 -19.82 58.64
C GLU A 280 0.29 -19.36 57.29
N LEU A 281 0.84 -19.89 56.19
CA LEU A 281 0.35 -19.61 54.85
C LEU A 281 -1.07 -20.15 54.64
N LEU A 282 -1.34 -21.39 55.05
CA LEU A 282 -2.69 -21.98 54.96
C LEU A 282 -3.72 -21.19 55.76
N GLU A 283 -3.37 -20.71 56.95
CA GLU A 283 -4.27 -19.88 57.75
C GLU A 283 -4.59 -18.54 57.09
N LYS A 284 -3.61 -17.91 56.42
CA LYS A 284 -3.85 -16.68 55.65
C LYS A 284 -4.74 -16.94 54.44
N ILE A 285 -4.50 -18.04 53.72
CA ILE A 285 -5.34 -18.41 52.56
C ILE A 285 -6.76 -18.73 53.01
N SER A 286 -6.96 -19.50 54.09
CA SER A 286 -8.29 -19.88 54.59
C SER A 286 -9.11 -18.70 55.11
N LYS A 287 -8.46 -17.64 55.62
CA LYS A 287 -9.09 -16.37 56.00
C LYS A 287 -9.42 -15.45 54.80
N GLY A 288 -9.03 -15.83 53.58
CA GLY A 288 -9.24 -15.02 52.38
C GLY A 288 -8.37 -13.76 52.34
N TYR A 289 -7.18 -13.83 52.95
CA TYR A 289 -6.27 -12.68 53.05
C TYR A 289 -5.47 -12.40 51.80
N PHE A 290 -5.52 -13.28 50.80
CA PHE A 290 -4.89 -13.05 49.50
C PHE A 290 -5.94 -12.81 48.41
N SER A 291 -5.75 -11.76 47.60
CA SER A 291 -6.51 -11.54 46.36
C SER A 291 -6.09 -12.53 45.27
N TYR A 292 -4.79 -12.76 45.15
CA TYR A 292 -4.18 -13.77 44.29
C TYR A 292 -2.77 -14.13 44.77
N TRP A 293 -2.27 -15.29 44.37
CA TRP A 293 -0.90 -15.71 44.62
C TRP A 293 -0.29 -16.44 43.42
N ASN A 294 1.04 -16.61 43.44
CA ASN A 294 1.81 -17.36 42.45
C ASN A 294 2.81 -18.29 43.14
N GLU A 295 2.89 -19.51 42.64
CA GLU A 295 3.81 -20.56 43.09
C GLU A 295 5.02 -20.65 42.15
N ARG A 296 6.21 -20.90 42.72
CA ARG A 296 7.45 -21.14 41.97
C ARG A 296 8.25 -22.25 42.60
N ILE A 297 8.59 -23.31 41.85
CA ILE A 297 9.47 -24.37 42.36
C ILE A 297 10.93 -23.95 42.36
N LEU A 298 11.60 -24.27 43.46
CA LEU A 298 13.03 -24.19 43.62
C LEU A 298 13.57 -25.61 43.84
N LEU A 299 14.15 -26.18 42.79
CA LEU A 299 14.75 -27.51 42.84
C LEU A 299 16.19 -27.44 43.37
N TYR A 300 16.50 -28.28 44.35
CA TYR A 300 17.85 -28.44 44.86
C TYR A 300 18.68 -29.27 43.88
N LYS A 301 19.91 -28.82 43.60
CA LYS A 301 20.81 -29.51 42.68
C LYS A 301 21.12 -30.94 43.18
N ARG A 302 20.80 -31.97 42.40
CA ARG A 302 21.14 -33.36 42.73
C ARG A 302 22.60 -33.69 42.39
N ASP A 303 23.22 -34.51 43.22
CA ASP A 303 24.63 -34.89 43.08
C ASP A 303 24.86 -35.96 42.00
N ASP A 304 23.87 -36.83 41.74
CA ASP A 304 23.94 -37.92 40.75
C ASP A 304 23.96 -37.42 39.29
N PHE A 305 23.30 -36.30 39.01
CA PHE A 305 23.35 -35.63 37.69
C PHE A 305 24.77 -35.13 37.31
N SER A 306 25.66 -34.94 38.29
CA SER A 306 27.02 -34.47 38.03
C SER A 306 27.87 -35.49 37.24
N GLU A 307 27.59 -36.78 37.40
CA GLU A 307 28.29 -37.87 36.70
C GLU A 307 28.01 -37.86 35.19
N PHE A 308 26.78 -37.51 34.76
CA PHE A 308 26.45 -37.38 33.34
C PHE A 308 27.18 -36.20 32.68
N ARG A 309 27.52 -35.15 33.45
CA ARG A 309 28.12 -33.90 32.96
C ARG A 309 29.65 -33.89 32.92
N THR A 310 30.34 -34.88 33.51
CA THR A 310 31.82 -34.85 33.62
C THR A 310 32.55 -34.99 32.28
N ASN A 311 31.89 -35.50 31.23
CA ASN A 311 32.51 -35.73 29.93
C ASN A 311 32.29 -34.56 28.95
N LYS A 312 32.95 -33.41 29.20
CA LYS A 312 32.70 -32.13 28.50
C LYS A 312 32.87 -32.16 26.97
N GLU A 313 33.76 -33.02 26.45
CA GLU A 313 33.98 -33.17 25.00
C GLU A 313 32.74 -33.71 24.25
N GLN A 314 31.80 -34.36 24.97
CA GLN A 314 30.58 -34.90 24.38
C GLN A 314 29.51 -33.83 24.05
N PHE A 315 29.66 -32.59 24.53
CA PHE A 315 28.66 -31.51 24.39
C PHE A 315 28.99 -30.48 23.30
N CYS A 316 30.16 -30.60 22.64
CA CYS A 316 30.47 -29.79 21.46
C CYS A 316 29.71 -30.33 20.24
N VAL A 317 28.88 -29.49 19.61
CA VAL A 317 28.04 -29.88 18.47
C VAL A 317 28.66 -29.58 17.10
N ALA A 318 29.54 -28.57 17.03
CA ALA A 318 30.14 -28.11 15.78
C ALA A 318 31.33 -27.16 16.04
N ASN A 319 32.25 -27.13 15.08
CA ASN A 319 33.32 -26.13 15.00
C ASN A 319 33.08 -25.26 13.76
N LEU A 320 32.90 -23.97 13.96
CA LEU A 320 32.58 -22.97 12.95
C LEU A 320 33.77 -22.05 12.68
N PRO A 321 33.92 -21.52 11.46
CA PRO A 321 34.97 -20.56 11.13
C PRO A 321 34.86 -19.29 11.98
N GLN A 322 36.01 -18.64 12.22
CA GLN A 322 36.06 -17.39 12.97
C GLN A 322 35.41 -16.26 12.17
N ARG A 323 34.53 -15.51 12.82
CA ARG A 323 33.76 -14.39 12.26
C ARG A 323 33.31 -13.41 13.35
N LYS A 324 32.84 -12.22 12.96
CA LYS A 324 32.18 -11.30 13.90
C LYS A 324 30.90 -11.92 14.46
N PHE A 325 30.66 -11.71 15.74
CA PHE A 325 29.40 -12.10 16.38
C PHE A 325 28.28 -11.15 15.96
N LEU A 326 27.05 -11.64 15.81
CA LEU A 326 25.89 -10.82 15.46
C LEU A 326 25.69 -9.68 16.47
N LYS A 327 25.99 -9.90 17.75
CA LYS A 327 25.98 -8.83 18.76
C LYS A 327 26.90 -7.67 18.38
N GLN A 328 28.09 -7.95 17.86
CA GLN A 328 29.08 -6.94 17.46
C GLN A 328 28.59 -6.21 16.21
N ILE A 329 28.09 -6.94 15.21
CA ILE A 329 27.55 -6.36 13.99
C ILE A 329 26.37 -5.41 14.29
N ASN A 330 25.44 -5.83 15.15
CA ASN A 330 24.35 -4.98 15.60
C ASN A 330 24.84 -3.76 16.40
N THR A 331 25.96 -3.88 17.12
CA THR A 331 26.55 -2.75 17.85
C THR A 331 27.17 -1.75 16.87
N GLU A 332 27.86 -2.23 15.83
CA GLU A 332 28.40 -1.41 14.75
C GLU A 332 27.26 -0.67 14.03
N LEU A 333 26.19 -1.37 13.62
CA LEU A 333 25.01 -0.77 13.00
C LEU A 333 24.28 0.24 13.89
N TYR A 334 24.19 -0.02 15.19
CA TYR A 334 23.64 0.93 16.16
C TYR A 334 24.46 2.23 16.17
N ILE A 335 25.79 2.14 16.24
CA ILE A 335 26.68 3.31 16.25
C ILE A 335 26.50 4.10 14.95
N GLU A 336 26.45 3.45 13.80
CA GLU A 336 26.20 4.11 12.52
C GLU A 336 24.86 4.87 12.49
N CYS A 337 23.79 4.27 13.04
CA CYS A 337 22.49 4.94 13.13
C CYS A 337 22.50 6.12 14.11
N GLU A 338 23.19 5.97 15.25
CA GLU A 338 23.35 7.02 16.26
C GLU A 338 24.12 8.23 15.69
N GLU A 339 25.21 7.98 14.96
CA GLU A 339 25.98 9.01 14.27
C GLU A 339 25.14 9.72 13.20
N LEU A 340 24.39 8.96 12.39
CA LEU A 340 23.52 9.50 11.35
C LEU A 340 22.38 10.35 11.94
N LEU A 341 21.76 9.90 13.03
CA LEU A 341 20.72 10.67 13.71
C LEU A 341 21.28 11.94 14.35
N ARG A 342 22.48 11.87 14.94
CA ARG A 342 23.18 13.05 15.49
C ARG A 342 23.44 14.07 14.39
N ASP A 343 23.97 13.64 13.25
CA ASP A 343 24.23 14.52 12.10
C ASP A 343 22.94 15.14 11.52
N ILE A 344 21.83 14.39 11.52
CA ILE A 344 20.51 14.94 11.22
C ILE A 344 20.12 16.01 12.25
N LYS A 345 20.27 15.76 13.54
CA LYS A 345 19.90 16.73 14.59
C LYS A 345 20.76 18.01 14.53
N GLU A 346 22.07 17.89 14.29
CA GLU A 346 23.00 19.02 14.23
C GLU A 346 22.70 19.99 13.07
N HIS A 347 22.27 19.45 11.94
CA HIS A 347 21.92 20.21 10.73
C HIS A 347 20.43 20.54 10.64
N GLN A 348 19.70 20.51 11.76
CA GLN A 348 18.30 20.92 11.82
C GLN A 348 18.13 22.41 11.54
N THR A 349 17.10 22.71 10.77
CA THR A 349 16.61 24.06 10.53
C THR A 349 15.68 24.54 11.66
N MET A 350 15.40 25.84 11.72
CA MET A 350 14.60 26.44 12.79
C MET A 350 13.13 25.94 12.82
N TRP A 351 12.56 25.59 11.67
CA TRP A 351 11.16 25.14 11.54
C TRP A 351 10.95 23.66 11.93
N GLU A 352 11.96 22.79 11.78
CA GLU A 352 11.90 21.39 12.23
C GLU A 352 11.78 21.26 13.76
N ARG A 353 12.26 22.28 14.49
CA ARG A 353 12.44 22.23 15.94
C ARG A 353 11.15 22.11 16.76
N GLU A 354 10.00 22.58 16.27
CA GLU A 354 8.77 22.65 17.07
C GLU A 354 7.90 21.38 17.04
N ARG A 355 7.91 20.60 15.95
CA ARG A 355 7.05 19.40 15.80
C ARG A 355 7.79 18.10 15.52
N ILE A 356 8.85 18.14 14.70
CA ILE A 356 9.55 16.93 14.27
C ILE A 356 10.53 16.43 15.35
N ASN A 357 10.98 17.31 16.24
CA ASN A 357 11.88 16.96 17.35
C ASN A 357 11.33 15.84 18.25
N THR A 358 10.02 15.79 18.48
CA THR A 358 9.41 14.69 19.23
C THR A 358 9.66 13.35 18.54
N TYR A 359 9.59 13.30 17.21
CA TYR A 359 9.84 12.08 16.44
C TYR A 359 11.32 11.72 16.36
N TYR A 360 12.22 12.69 16.33
CA TYR A 360 13.67 12.42 16.48
C TYR A 360 14.02 11.85 17.86
N ASN A 361 13.36 12.33 18.93
CA ASN A 361 13.52 11.78 20.27
C ASN A 361 12.91 10.37 20.39
N LEU A 362 11.81 10.09 19.67
CA LEU A 362 11.26 8.74 19.57
C LEU A 362 12.23 7.80 18.84
N LEU A 363 12.86 8.23 17.75
CA LEU A 363 13.90 7.45 17.06
C LEU A 363 15.10 7.15 17.95
N GLU A 364 15.55 8.14 18.73
CA GLU A 364 16.63 7.96 19.70
C GLU A 364 16.25 6.94 20.79
N ARG A 365 15.02 7.03 21.30
CA ARG A 365 14.48 6.03 22.23
C ARG A 365 14.40 4.64 21.59
N LEU A 366 14.02 4.54 20.31
CA LEU A 366 14.03 3.28 19.57
C LEU A 366 15.44 2.72 19.41
N LEU A 367 16.45 3.56 19.17
CA LEU A 367 17.85 3.16 19.15
C LEU A 367 18.28 2.63 20.52
N GLU A 368 18.00 3.35 21.61
CA GLU A 368 18.30 2.89 22.97
C GLU A 368 17.62 1.55 23.30
N ILE A 369 16.36 1.39 22.90
CA ILE A 369 15.63 0.13 23.02
C ILE A 369 16.35 -0.96 22.24
N SER A 370 16.72 -0.73 20.97
CA SER A 370 17.42 -1.72 20.14
C SER A 370 18.76 -2.16 20.76
N LYS A 371 19.49 -1.24 21.38
CA LYS A 371 20.73 -1.53 22.12
C LYS A 371 20.47 -2.42 23.33
N ASN A 372 19.42 -2.12 24.10
CA ASN A 372 19.03 -2.94 25.25
C ASN A 372 18.58 -4.34 24.83
N LEU A 373 17.78 -4.45 23.76
CA LEU A 373 17.34 -5.72 23.19
C LEU A 373 18.51 -6.54 22.63
N ASN A 374 19.58 -5.92 22.12
CA ASN A 374 20.75 -6.62 21.61
C ASN A 374 21.55 -7.40 22.70
N TYR A 375 21.37 -7.05 23.98
CA TYR A 375 21.92 -7.85 25.09
C TYR A 375 21.24 -9.21 25.23
N GLN A 376 19.95 -9.28 24.88
CA GLN A 376 19.17 -10.51 24.85
C GLN A 376 19.49 -11.28 23.57
N ARG A 377 20.05 -12.48 23.73
CA ARG A 377 20.64 -13.25 22.62
C ARG A 377 19.58 -13.63 21.58
N GLU A 378 18.42 -14.02 22.05
CA GLU A 378 17.24 -14.46 21.29
C GLU A 378 16.66 -13.37 20.37
N LEU A 379 16.88 -12.08 20.65
CA LEU A 379 16.35 -10.98 19.82
C LEU A 379 17.31 -10.44 18.78
N ARG A 380 18.56 -10.88 18.76
CA ARG A 380 19.58 -10.21 17.93
C ARG A 380 19.25 -10.18 16.44
N ILE A 381 18.55 -11.20 15.92
CA ILE A 381 18.08 -11.21 14.52
C ILE A 381 17.00 -10.13 14.30
N HIS A 382 16.01 -10.06 15.19
CA HIS A 382 14.96 -9.05 15.15
C HIS A 382 15.54 -7.63 15.23
N VAL A 383 16.51 -7.42 16.12
CA VAL A 383 17.24 -6.15 16.26
C VAL A 383 18.03 -5.81 14.99
N ALA A 384 18.65 -6.79 14.34
CA ALA A 384 19.39 -6.55 13.08
C ALA A 384 18.46 -6.02 11.96
N ILE A 385 17.25 -6.57 11.85
CA ILE A 385 16.25 -6.09 10.88
C ILE A 385 15.80 -4.68 11.22
N LEU A 386 15.42 -4.44 12.48
CA LEU A 386 14.99 -3.13 12.95
C LEU A 386 16.06 -2.07 12.70
N LEU A 387 17.32 -2.33 13.04
CA LEU A 387 18.44 -1.42 12.79
C LEU A 387 18.64 -1.15 11.29
N LYS A 388 18.48 -2.16 10.42
CA LYS A 388 18.58 -2.00 8.96
C LYS A 388 17.44 -1.14 8.38
N GLN A 389 16.23 -1.32 8.89
CA GLN A 389 15.06 -0.49 8.55
C GLN A 389 15.30 0.96 9.02
N MET A 390 15.73 1.16 10.27
CA MET A 390 16.07 2.48 10.82
C MET A 390 17.19 3.17 10.02
N LYS A 391 18.27 2.46 9.68
CA LYS A 391 19.37 3.00 8.87
C LYS A 391 18.88 3.46 7.50
N SER A 392 18.06 2.65 6.81
CA SER A 392 17.52 2.99 5.49
C SER A 392 16.61 4.22 5.54
N PHE A 393 15.75 4.27 6.56
CA PHE A 393 14.88 5.41 6.83
C PHE A 393 15.65 6.68 7.13
N MET A 394 16.59 6.64 8.08
CA MET A 394 17.42 7.80 8.46
C MET A 394 18.30 8.29 7.31
N SER A 395 18.84 7.37 6.50
CA SER A 395 19.68 7.72 5.35
C SER A 395 18.87 8.46 4.29
N SER A 396 17.64 7.98 4.02
CA SER A 396 16.70 8.65 3.12
C SER A 396 16.27 10.00 3.68
N MET A 397 15.89 10.04 4.95
CA MET A 397 15.52 11.28 5.65
C MET A 397 16.64 12.34 5.55
N HIS A 398 17.89 11.96 5.82
CA HIS A 398 19.06 12.83 5.73
C HIS A 398 19.26 13.40 4.32
N LYS A 399 19.21 12.55 3.28
CA LYS A 399 19.35 13.00 1.89
C LYS A 399 18.18 13.87 1.44
N PHE A 400 16.95 13.47 1.74
CA PHE A 400 15.74 14.21 1.35
C PHE A 400 15.75 15.63 1.91
N ARG A 401 16.24 15.79 3.15
CA ARG A 401 16.49 17.10 3.74
C ARG A 401 17.53 17.93 2.97
N ILE A 402 18.66 17.34 2.57
CA ILE A 402 19.70 18.04 1.77
C ILE A 402 19.09 18.54 0.44
N TYR A 403 18.20 17.76 -0.17
CA TYR A 403 17.68 18.05 -1.50
C TYR A 403 16.63 19.17 -1.57
N LEU A 404 15.73 19.31 -0.59
CA LEU A 404 14.49 20.08 -0.80
C LEU A 404 14.52 21.56 -0.44
N GLY A 405 15.42 22.03 0.41
CA GLY A 405 15.33 23.42 0.90
C GLY A 405 13.95 23.72 1.54
N ILE A 406 13.59 25.01 1.65
CA ILE A 406 12.50 25.50 2.53
C ILE A 406 11.06 25.24 1.99
N GLN A 407 10.86 24.65 0.81
CA GLN A 407 9.55 24.74 0.12
C GLN A 407 8.58 23.55 0.32
N GLU A 408 9.00 22.40 0.88
CA GLU A 408 8.14 21.19 0.99
C GLU A 408 8.11 20.54 2.39
N HIS A 409 8.08 21.36 3.44
CA HIS A 409 8.12 20.91 4.85
C HIS A 409 7.01 19.93 5.23
N GLY A 410 5.79 20.10 4.70
CA GLY A 410 4.66 19.22 5.04
C GLY A 410 4.84 17.79 4.56
N LEU A 411 5.48 17.57 3.41
CA LEU A 411 5.71 16.23 2.86
C LEU A 411 6.82 15.50 3.63
N TYR A 412 7.89 16.22 3.99
CA TYR A 412 8.93 15.70 4.86
C TYR A 412 8.38 15.31 6.23
N GLU A 413 7.59 16.18 6.86
CA GLU A 413 6.93 15.91 8.15
C GLU A 413 6.07 14.64 8.06
N HIS A 414 5.24 14.51 7.02
CA HIS A 414 4.40 13.33 6.82
C HIS A 414 5.22 12.03 6.77
N TYR A 415 6.27 11.97 5.94
CA TYR A 415 7.11 10.79 5.83
C TYR A 415 7.88 10.48 7.11
N VAL A 416 8.33 11.51 7.85
CA VAL A 416 8.99 11.31 9.14
C VAL A 416 8.01 10.68 10.15
N ILE A 417 6.80 11.23 10.25
CA ILE A 417 5.77 10.72 11.16
C ILE A 417 5.43 9.27 10.83
N GLU A 418 5.15 8.97 9.57
CA GLU A 418 4.73 7.64 9.15
C GLU A 418 5.84 6.60 9.35
N GLY A 419 7.08 6.93 8.96
CA GLY A 419 8.22 6.03 9.16
C GLY A 419 8.52 5.75 10.63
N VAL A 420 8.50 6.79 11.49
CA VAL A 420 8.75 6.61 12.94
C VAL A 420 7.65 5.80 13.61
N ARG A 421 6.37 6.07 13.28
CA ARG A 421 5.24 5.29 13.78
C ARG A 421 5.33 3.82 13.35
N SER A 422 5.67 3.58 12.09
CA SER A 422 5.82 2.23 11.54
C SER A 422 6.90 1.43 12.27
N LEU A 423 8.07 2.06 12.49
CA LEU A 423 9.17 1.45 13.22
C LEU A 423 8.84 1.20 14.69
N ASP A 424 8.10 2.09 15.35
CA ASP A 424 7.66 1.91 16.74
C ASP A 424 6.66 0.75 16.88
N ILE A 425 5.67 0.66 15.98
CA ILE A 425 4.72 -0.46 15.96
C ILE A 425 5.47 -1.80 15.79
N PHE A 426 6.38 -1.88 14.81
CA PHE A 426 7.18 -3.07 14.58
C PHE A 426 8.06 -3.41 15.80
N ALA A 427 8.71 -2.41 16.41
CA ALA A 427 9.50 -2.60 17.63
C ALA A 427 8.64 -3.09 18.81
N ASN A 428 7.37 -2.68 18.93
CA ASN A 428 6.46 -3.16 19.95
C ASN A 428 6.11 -4.65 19.77
N TYR A 429 5.94 -5.14 18.53
CA TYR A 429 5.81 -6.58 18.26
C TYR A 429 7.06 -7.35 18.70
N ILE A 430 8.27 -6.82 18.47
CA ILE A 430 9.52 -7.45 18.96
C ILE A 430 9.61 -7.43 20.48
N ARG A 431 9.23 -6.32 21.14
CA ARG A 431 9.33 -6.16 22.60
C ARG A 431 8.38 -7.08 23.37
N ASN A 432 7.21 -7.39 22.81
CA ASN A 432 6.24 -8.29 23.42
C ASN A 432 6.84 -9.68 23.71
N ILE A 433 7.85 -10.10 22.94
CA ILE A 433 8.57 -11.38 23.15
C ILE A 433 9.34 -11.41 24.48
N ASN A 434 9.79 -10.26 25.01
CA ASN A 434 11.01 -10.24 25.83
C ASN A 434 10.98 -9.51 27.17
N LEU A 435 9.90 -8.82 27.53
CA LEU A 435 9.84 -8.12 28.82
C LEU A 435 8.78 -8.65 29.79
N GLN A 436 7.87 -9.53 29.34
CA GLN A 436 6.77 -10.02 30.19
C GLN A 436 6.81 -11.53 30.40
N THR A 437 7.18 -12.34 29.40
CA THR A 437 7.33 -13.80 29.54
C THR A 437 8.55 -14.23 30.37
N LEU A 438 9.63 -13.45 30.39
CA LEU A 438 10.93 -13.92 30.88
C LEU A 438 11.25 -13.58 32.35
N GLN A 439 10.61 -12.57 32.95
CA GLN A 439 10.93 -12.14 34.33
C GLN A 439 9.74 -11.61 35.15
N ALA A 440 8.52 -11.49 34.61
CA ALA A 440 7.44 -10.81 35.32
C ALA A 440 6.05 -11.22 34.81
N PRO A 441 5.22 -11.92 35.60
CA PRO A 441 3.85 -12.14 35.18
C PRO A 441 3.08 -10.80 35.29
N ASN A 442 2.84 -10.15 34.14
CA ASN A 442 1.92 -9.02 34.05
C ASN A 442 0.51 -9.58 33.81
N TYR A 443 -0.32 -9.56 34.85
CA TYR A 443 -1.70 -10.05 34.84
C TYR A 443 -2.74 -9.07 34.27
N ASN A 444 -2.30 -8.02 33.58
CA ASN A 444 -3.22 -7.12 32.89
C ASN A 444 -3.34 -7.57 31.43
N LEU A 445 -4.39 -8.35 31.14
CA LEU A 445 -4.95 -8.68 29.82
C LEU A 445 -3.96 -8.52 28.66
N GLN A 446 -3.19 -9.57 28.37
CA GLN A 446 -2.49 -9.68 27.08
C GLN A 446 -3.07 -10.85 26.29
N ILE A 447 -4.06 -10.56 25.44
CA ILE A 447 -4.28 -11.33 24.22
C ILE A 447 -3.31 -10.73 23.21
N ASN A 448 -2.01 -11.05 23.32
CA ASN A 448 -1.00 -10.52 22.40
C ASN A 448 -0.39 -11.67 21.62
N GLY A 449 -0.94 -11.86 20.43
CA GLY A 449 -0.43 -12.76 19.43
C GLY A 449 1.06 -12.58 19.09
N SER A 450 1.81 -13.68 18.93
CA SER A 450 3.22 -13.68 18.49
C SER A 450 3.29 -13.67 16.95
N MET A 451 3.26 -12.46 16.36
CA MET A 451 3.23 -12.25 14.91
C MET A 451 4.60 -11.91 14.29
N GLU A 452 5.65 -11.72 15.10
CA GLU A 452 6.94 -11.18 14.65
C GLU A 452 7.56 -11.98 13.48
N LYS A 453 7.48 -13.32 13.52
CA LYS A 453 8.05 -14.18 12.49
C LYS A 453 7.30 -14.06 11.18
N ILE A 454 5.98 -13.90 11.26
CA ILE A 454 5.10 -13.72 10.09
C ILE A 454 5.39 -12.36 9.45
N LEU A 455 5.53 -11.30 10.25
CA LEU A 455 5.89 -9.97 9.74
C LEU A 455 7.26 -10.01 9.03
N MET A 456 8.26 -10.65 9.64
CA MET A 456 9.60 -10.82 9.03
C MET A 456 9.59 -11.71 7.78
N ALA A 457 8.73 -12.72 7.71
CA ALA A 457 8.53 -13.55 6.53
C ALA A 457 7.99 -12.70 5.36
N TYR A 458 7.04 -11.81 5.64
CA TYR A 458 6.51 -10.88 4.65
C TYR A 458 7.51 -9.83 4.22
N ASP A 459 8.29 -9.26 5.14
CA ASP A 459 9.38 -8.35 4.78
C ASP A 459 10.34 -9.02 3.78
N TRP A 460 10.67 -10.30 3.98
CA TRP A 460 11.47 -11.06 3.02
C TRP A 460 10.76 -11.27 1.69
N PHE A 461 9.51 -11.73 1.71
CA PHE A 461 8.69 -11.94 0.51
C PHE A 461 8.59 -10.68 -0.35
N ILE A 462 8.25 -9.53 0.26
CA ILE A 462 8.14 -8.23 -0.42
C ILE A 462 9.48 -7.82 -1.04
N LEU A 463 10.57 -7.96 -0.28
CA LEU A 463 11.92 -7.66 -0.78
C LEU A 463 12.24 -8.51 -2.03
N HIS A 464 11.89 -9.79 -2.02
CA HIS A 464 12.24 -10.74 -3.08
C HIS A 464 11.33 -10.67 -4.31
N ILE A 465 10.12 -10.10 -4.20
CA ILE A 465 9.36 -9.67 -5.38
C ILE A 465 10.08 -8.54 -6.11
N LEU A 466 10.69 -7.63 -5.35
CA LEU A 466 11.36 -6.44 -5.88
C LEU A 466 12.79 -6.73 -6.37
N GLU A 467 13.46 -7.77 -5.84
CA GLU A 467 14.86 -8.11 -6.16
C GLU A 467 15.13 -8.48 -7.64
N PRO A 468 14.30 -9.28 -8.34
CA PRO A 468 14.48 -9.54 -9.77
C PRO A 468 14.32 -8.30 -10.64
N ALA A 469 13.69 -7.25 -10.10
CA ALA A 469 13.67 -5.93 -10.70
C ALA A 469 14.88 -5.07 -10.26
N VAL A 470 15.80 -5.52 -9.41
CA VAL A 470 17.04 -4.78 -9.07
C VAL A 470 18.24 -5.31 -9.87
N ASP A 471 18.38 -6.63 -10.00
CA ASP A 471 19.47 -7.29 -10.73
C ASP A 471 18.93 -8.36 -11.69
N PRO A 472 18.93 -8.14 -13.03
CA PRO A 472 18.48 -9.14 -13.96
C PRO A 472 19.53 -10.25 -14.07
N VAL A 473 19.23 -11.36 -13.41
CA VAL A 473 19.94 -12.63 -13.58
C VAL A 473 19.75 -13.08 -15.05
N GLU A 474 20.84 -12.99 -15.82
CA GLU A 474 21.18 -13.79 -17.01
C GLU A 474 20.98 -13.31 -18.48
N GLU A 475 20.35 -12.18 -18.84
CA GLU A 475 20.09 -11.92 -20.29
C GLU A 475 20.48 -10.54 -20.85
N GLY A 476 21.29 -9.73 -20.16
CA GLY A 476 21.93 -8.52 -20.73
C GLY A 476 21.00 -7.40 -21.22
N ARG A 477 19.68 -7.58 -21.15
CA ARG A 477 18.66 -6.57 -21.40
C ARG A 477 17.84 -6.41 -20.13
N LYS A 478 17.95 -5.24 -19.50
CA LYS A 478 17.03 -4.84 -18.44
C LYS A 478 15.65 -4.62 -19.08
N VAL A 479 14.62 -5.32 -18.61
CA VAL A 479 13.21 -5.09 -19.00
C VAL A 479 12.46 -4.31 -17.91
N TYR A 480 12.76 -4.61 -16.65
CA TYR A 480 12.33 -3.82 -15.49
C TYR A 480 13.52 -3.45 -14.62
N TYR A 481 13.39 -2.31 -13.95
CA TYR A 481 14.28 -1.97 -12.86
C TYR A 481 13.54 -1.32 -11.69
N VAL A 482 14.03 -1.48 -10.48
CA VAL A 482 13.70 -0.64 -9.34
C VAL A 482 14.77 0.43 -9.24
N THR A 483 14.38 1.69 -9.16
CA THR A 483 15.32 2.82 -9.10
C THR A 483 16.14 2.85 -7.80
N ARG A 484 15.80 2.02 -6.82
CA ARG A 484 16.30 2.09 -5.45
C ARG A 484 16.24 0.73 -4.78
N LYS A 485 17.03 0.57 -3.72
CA LYS A 485 16.98 -0.60 -2.86
C LYS A 485 15.88 -0.38 -1.82
N PHE A 486 14.91 -1.29 -1.71
CA PHE A 486 13.86 -1.16 -0.69
C PHE A 486 14.21 -1.95 0.57
N CYS A 487 13.76 -1.44 1.70
CA CYS A 487 13.75 -2.12 2.99
C CYS A 487 12.29 -2.12 3.49
N PRO A 488 11.54 -3.21 3.29
CA PRO A 488 10.14 -3.26 3.69
C PRO A 488 9.98 -3.29 5.21
N VAL A 489 8.88 -2.70 5.68
CA VAL A 489 8.37 -2.84 7.04
C VAL A 489 6.87 -3.05 6.97
N LEU A 490 6.43 -4.27 7.30
CA LEU A 490 5.01 -4.59 7.33
C LEU A 490 4.41 -4.31 8.71
N ILE A 491 3.33 -3.52 8.75
CA ILE A 491 2.63 -3.14 9.98
C ILE A 491 1.11 -3.38 9.88
N PRO A 492 0.51 -4.03 10.88
CA PRO A 492 -0.93 -3.96 11.09
C PRO A 492 -1.32 -2.57 11.61
N GLN A 493 -2.12 -1.83 10.84
CA GLN A 493 -2.52 -0.46 11.17
C GLN A 493 -4.03 -0.39 11.42
N ILE A 494 -4.41 -0.40 12.70
CA ILE A 494 -5.80 -0.25 13.12
C ILE A 494 -6.25 1.18 12.77
N GLY A 495 -6.99 1.33 11.67
CA GLY A 495 -7.54 2.61 11.21
C GLY A 495 -7.40 2.89 9.71
N SER A 496 -6.54 2.18 8.98
CA SER A 496 -6.55 2.20 7.51
C SER A 496 -7.70 1.33 7.02
N LYS A 497 -8.45 1.82 6.02
CA LYS A 497 -9.57 1.05 5.44
C LYS A 497 -9.12 0.06 4.38
N ASP A 498 -7.94 0.27 3.80
CA ASP A 498 -7.45 -0.43 2.62
C ASP A 498 -5.97 -0.78 2.83
N GLN A 499 -5.52 -1.88 2.23
CA GLN A 499 -4.11 -2.27 2.17
C GLN A 499 -3.34 -1.27 1.32
N SER A 500 -2.15 -0.85 1.76
CA SER A 500 -1.32 0.08 1.00
C SER A 500 0.17 -0.22 1.13
N VAL A 501 0.92 0.10 0.09
CA VAL A 501 2.37 0.00 0.04
C VAL A 501 2.95 1.35 -0.35
N GLU A 502 3.62 2.02 0.58
CA GLU A 502 4.16 3.36 0.42
C GLU A 502 5.68 3.39 0.53
N ALA A 503 6.35 3.92 -0.49
CA ALA A 503 7.78 4.18 -0.47
C ALA A 503 8.05 5.58 0.07
N LEU A 504 8.60 5.68 1.29
CA LEU A 504 8.87 6.97 1.93
C LEU A 504 9.95 7.75 1.15
N PHE A 505 9.96 9.08 1.24
CA PHE A 505 10.97 9.94 0.60
C PHE A 505 11.17 9.64 -0.90
N GLU A 506 10.11 9.75 -1.71
CA GLU A 506 10.19 9.49 -3.15
C GLU A 506 10.91 10.61 -3.93
N TYR A 507 12.20 10.42 -4.22
CA TYR A 507 13.04 11.39 -4.95
C TYR A 507 12.73 11.52 -6.45
N SER A 508 12.06 10.52 -7.06
CA SER A 508 11.80 10.52 -8.50
C SER A 508 10.87 11.66 -8.96
N LEU A 509 10.23 12.34 -8.03
CA LEU A 509 9.42 13.54 -8.28
C LEU A 509 10.25 14.75 -8.73
N TYR A 510 11.56 14.77 -8.45
CA TYR A 510 12.41 15.95 -8.63
C TYR A 510 13.43 15.82 -9.78
N GLY A 511 13.21 14.86 -10.71
CA GLY A 511 13.87 14.84 -12.02
C GLY A 511 15.36 14.49 -12.04
N LYS A 512 15.95 13.99 -10.95
CA LYS A 512 17.38 13.60 -10.91
C LYS A 512 17.55 12.08 -10.80
N ARG A 513 18.46 11.53 -11.62
CA ARG A 513 18.94 10.16 -11.51
C ARG A 513 19.88 10.09 -10.31
N GLU A 514 19.42 9.51 -9.20
CA GLU A 514 20.37 9.16 -8.14
C GLU A 514 21.13 7.91 -8.57
N ASN A 515 22.45 8.08 -8.76
CA ASN A 515 23.43 6.99 -8.86
C ASN A 515 23.73 6.36 -7.50
N ASP A 516 23.07 6.80 -6.42
CA ASP A 516 23.26 6.27 -5.09
C ASP A 516 22.24 5.18 -4.82
N THR A 517 22.71 3.95 -4.71
CA THR A 517 21.99 2.75 -4.29
C THR A 517 21.58 2.81 -2.80
N LEU A 518 20.96 3.92 -2.36
CA LEU A 518 20.47 4.02 -0.99
C LEU A 518 19.28 3.09 -0.75
N GLY A 519 19.26 2.52 0.44
CA GLY A 519 18.09 1.84 0.99
C GLY A 519 17.00 2.84 1.33
N ASN A 520 15.78 2.61 0.85
CA ASN A 520 14.58 3.38 1.14
C ASN A 520 13.57 2.51 1.91
N LEU A 521 12.93 3.07 2.94
CA LEU A 521 11.93 2.36 3.73
C LEU A 521 10.61 2.24 2.95
N LEU A 522 10.14 1.01 2.75
CA LEU A 522 8.87 0.69 2.12
C LEU A 522 7.87 0.27 3.20
N VAL A 523 6.94 1.15 3.55
CA VAL A 523 5.91 0.88 4.57
C VAL A 523 4.78 0.10 3.92
N VAL A 524 4.45 -1.07 4.49
CA VAL A 524 3.31 -1.89 4.05
C VAL A 524 2.27 -1.90 5.16
N ALA A 525 1.19 -1.16 4.97
CA ALA A 525 0.10 -1.07 5.91
C ALA A 525 -0.95 -2.15 5.62
N VAL A 526 -1.31 -2.90 6.66
CA VAL A 526 -2.38 -3.91 6.60
C VAL A 526 -3.54 -3.45 7.49
N PRO A 527 -4.76 -3.32 6.94
CA PRO A 527 -5.89 -2.71 7.65
C PRO A 527 -6.32 -3.50 8.89
N HIS A 528 -6.30 -4.83 8.81
CA HIS A 528 -6.52 -5.71 9.95
C HIS A 528 -5.77 -7.03 9.77
N ILE A 529 -5.24 -7.62 10.86
CA ILE A 529 -4.45 -8.87 10.79
C ILE A 529 -5.29 -10.02 10.22
N GLU A 530 -6.61 -10.02 10.46
CA GLU A 530 -7.54 -11.00 9.87
C GLU A 530 -7.51 -11.02 8.34
N SER A 531 -7.14 -9.91 7.69
CA SER A 531 -6.99 -9.88 6.23
C SER A 531 -5.93 -10.88 5.75
N MET A 532 -4.92 -11.18 6.58
CA MET A 532 -3.89 -12.18 6.26
C MET A 532 -4.41 -13.62 6.36
N LYS A 533 -5.53 -13.88 7.05
CA LYS A 533 -6.15 -15.22 7.13
C LYS A 533 -6.68 -15.65 5.76
N GLU A 534 -7.21 -14.71 4.99
CA GLU A 534 -7.66 -14.92 3.61
C GLU A 534 -6.47 -14.87 2.62
N TYR A 535 -5.48 -15.73 2.82
CA TYR A 535 -4.23 -15.72 2.07
C TYR A 535 -4.43 -15.79 0.54
N GLU A 536 -5.53 -16.41 0.08
CA GLU A 536 -5.82 -16.49 -1.35
C GLU A 536 -6.26 -15.16 -1.95
N SER A 537 -6.78 -14.22 -1.15
CA SER A 537 -7.02 -12.83 -1.55
C SER A 537 -5.79 -11.97 -1.26
N TYR A 538 -5.22 -12.14 -0.08
CA TYR A 538 -4.18 -11.26 0.46
C TYR A 538 -2.87 -11.32 -0.34
N LEU A 539 -2.37 -12.52 -0.68
CA LEU A 539 -1.13 -12.64 -1.45
C LEU A 539 -1.24 -11.97 -2.84
N PRO A 540 -2.31 -12.21 -3.63
CA PRO A 540 -2.56 -11.44 -4.86
C PRO A 540 -2.59 -9.92 -4.65
N ILE A 541 -3.36 -9.42 -3.68
CA ILE A 541 -3.50 -7.97 -3.45
C ILE A 541 -2.16 -7.37 -3.02
N LEU A 542 -1.40 -8.04 -2.16
CA LEU A 542 -0.06 -7.61 -1.78
C LEU A 542 0.87 -7.54 -3.01
N CYS A 543 0.83 -8.52 -3.91
CA CYS A 543 1.59 -8.46 -5.16
C CYS A 543 1.15 -7.30 -6.07
N HIS A 544 -0.15 -6.99 -6.13
CA HIS A 544 -0.66 -5.82 -6.85
C HIS A 544 -0.09 -4.52 -6.27
N GLU A 545 -0.16 -4.34 -4.95
CA GLU A 545 0.31 -3.11 -4.29
C GLU A 545 1.84 -2.94 -4.42
N VAL A 546 2.59 -4.03 -4.29
CA VAL A 546 4.05 -4.02 -4.48
C VAL A 546 4.44 -3.66 -5.92
N ALA A 547 3.63 -4.06 -6.92
CA ALA A 547 3.91 -3.80 -8.34
C ALA A 547 3.94 -2.30 -8.69
N HIS A 548 3.25 -1.44 -7.93
CA HIS A 548 3.31 0.02 -8.12
C HIS A 548 4.72 0.60 -7.97
N ASN A 549 5.62 -0.12 -7.31
CA ASN A 549 7.01 0.30 -7.06
C ASN A 549 8.01 -0.16 -8.14
N ILE A 550 7.60 -0.96 -9.11
CA ILE A 550 8.45 -1.47 -10.20
C ILE A 550 8.52 -0.41 -11.33
N ARG A 551 9.73 -0.09 -11.81
CA ARG A 551 9.95 0.88 -12.90
C ARG A 551 10.37 0.20 -14.21
N TYR A 552 10.33 0.98 -15.27
CA TYR A 552 10.35 0.53 -16.67
C TYR A 552 11.68 0.90 -17.31
N ASP A 553 12.36 -0.02 -17.98
CA ASP A 553 13.63 0.29 -18.66
C ASP A 553 13.46 1.25 -19.84
N ASN A 554 12.38 1.12 -20.60
CA ASN A 554 12.11 2.00 -21.73
C ASN A 554 10.98 3.00 -21.43
N GLN A 555 11.29 3.95 -20.53
CA GLN A 555 10.35 4.98 -20.06
C GLN A 555 9.76 5.82 -21.20
N ASN A 556 10.54 6.07 -22.24
CA ASN A 556 10.13 6.88 -23.39
C ASN A 556 9.04 6.17 -24.20
N ASP A 557 9.23 4.89 -24.53
CA ASP A 557 8.24 4.13 -25.30
C ASP A 557 6.96 3.92 -24.50
N ARG A 558 7.06 3.64 -23.20
CA ARG A 558 5.89 3.66 -22.30
C ARG A 558 5.15 5.01 -22.36
N ASN A 559 5.86 6.11 -22.15
CA ASN A 559 5.24 7.44 -22.10
C ASN A 559 4.59 7.80 -23.45
N ARG A 560 5.19 7.40 -24.58
CA ARG A 560 4.56 7.54 -25.91
C ARG A 560 3.25 6.78 -26.03
N LEU A 561 3.21 5.54 -25.56
CA LEU A 561 2.01 4.70 -25.60
C LEU A 561 0.90 5.26 -24.70
N VAL A 562 1.26 5.69 -23.49
CA VAL A 562 0.33 6.36 -22.57
C VAL A 562 -0.19 7.66 -23.18
N ALA A 563 0.68 8.46 -23.81
CA ALA A 563 0.28 9.66 -24.54
C ALA A 563 -0.71 9.32 -25.66
N ALA A 564 -0.39 8.33 -26.49
CA ALA A 564 -1.24 7.91 -27.60
C ALA A 564 -2.63 7.47 -27.12
N TYR A 565 -2.71 6.73 -26.03
CA TYR A 565 -3.98 6.34 -25.39
C TYR A 565 -4.78 7.53 -24.87
N ILE A 566 -4.13 8.47 -24.18
CA ILE A 566 -4.78 9.69 -23.68
C ILE A 566 -5.27 10.56 -24.83
N LEU A 567 -4.47 10.71 -25.88
CA LEU A 567 -4.80 11.49 -27.06
C LEU A 567 -5.89 10.82 -27.91
N ASP A 568 -5.98 9.50 -27.95
CA ASP A 568 -7.12 8.79 -28.57
C ASP A 568 -8.43 9.14 -27.84
N ASN A 569 -8.43 9.06 -26.50
CA ASN A 569 -9.60 9.42 -25.68
C ASN A 569 -9.97 10.90 -25.84
N PHE A 570 -8.98 11.80 -25.86
CA PHE A 570 -9.20 13.22 -26.10
C PHE A 570 -9.77 13.50 -27.49
N SER A 571 -9.20 12.90 -28.53
CA SER A 571 -9.61 13.07 -29.93
C SER A 571 -11.02 12.53 -30.18
N TYR A 572 -11.36 11.40 -29.55
CA TYR A 572 -12.72 10.85 -29.54
C TYR A 572 -13.72 11.86 -28.97
N ASN A 573 -13.46 12.37 -27.75
CA ASN A 573 -14.34 13.34 -27.10
C ASN A 573 -14.48 14.64 -27.91
N LEU A 574 -13.37 15.09 -28.52
CA LEU A 574 -13.36 16.31 -29.33
C LEU A 574 -14.22 16.16 -30.60
N ILE A 575 -14.10 15.04 -31.32
CA ILE A 575 -14.93 14.77 -32.51
C ILE A 575 -16.40 14.63 -32.17
N HIS A 576 -16.74 13.90 -31.10
CA HIS A 576 -18.12 13.77 -30.65
C HIS A 576 -18.71 15.12 -30.24
N SER A 577 -17.92 16.03 -29.70
CA SER A 577 -18.34 17.39 -29.39
C SER A 577 -18.52 18.25 -30.65
N ILE A 578 -17.65 18.11 -31.65
CA ILE A 578 -17.73 18.86 -32.92
C ILE A 578 -18.95 18.42 -33.74
N LEU A 579 -19.16 17.11 -33.86
CA LEU A 579 -20.21 16.55 -34.70
C LEU A 579 -21.55 16.48 -33.98
N SER A 580 -21.59 16.37 -32.64
CA SER A 580 -22.75 16.03 -31.80
C SER A 580 -23.23 14.58 -31.97
N VAL A 581 -23.82 14.00 -30.92
CA VAL A 581 -24.21 12.58 -30.85
C VAL A 581 -25.11 12.17 -32.02
N GLU A 582 -26.15 12.97 -32.29
CA GLU A 582 -27.11 12.75 -33.37
C GLU A 582 -26.45 12.62 -34.75
N CYS A 583 -25.30 13.28 -34.95
CA CYS A 583 -24.62 13.33 -36.23
C CYS A 583 -23.55 12.25 -36.36
N CYS A 584 -22.93 11.84 -35.24
CA CYS A 584 -22.05 10.68 -35.20
C CYS A 584 -22.82 9.39 -35.57
N GLU A 585 -24.10 9.29 -35.20
CA GLU A 585 -24.97 8.18 -35.57
C GLU A 585 -25.28 8.11 -37.08
N LEU A 586 -25.19 9.24 -37.80
CA LEU A 586 -25.46 9.30 -39.25
C LEU A 586 -24.24 8.92 -40.10
N LEU A 587 -23.04 8.92 -39.51
CA LEU A 587 -21.80 8.58 -40.19
C LEU A 587 -21.47 7.10 -39.99
N GLU A 588 -20.95 6.45 -41.03
CA GLU A 588 -20.37 5.11 -40.90
C GLU A 588 -19.25 5.14 -39.86
N ARG A 589 -19.24 4.14 -38.95
CA ARG A 589 -18.25 4.04 -37.86
C ARG A 589 -16.81 4.10 -38.35
N GLU A 590 -16.51 3.52 -39.51
CA GLU A 590 -15.16 3.54 -40.11
C GLU A 590 -14.70 4.96 -40.45
N LYS A 591 -15.59 5.79 -41.02
CA LYS A 591 -15.28 7.19 -41.36
C LYS A 591 -15.08 8.07 -40.13
N LEU A 592 -15.85 7.81 -39.07
CA LEU A 592 -15.66 8.48 -37.78
C LEU A 592 -14.27 8.16 -37.19
N ARG A 593 -13.84 6.90 -37.30
CA ARG A 593 -12.51 6.46 -36.83
C ARG A 593 -11.37 7.04 -37.66
N GLU A 594 -11.51 7.11 -38.99
CA GLU A 594 -10.51 7.77 -39.84
C GLU A 594 -10.29 9.23 -39.42
N MET A 595 -11.39 9.94 -39.11
CA MET A 595 -11.30 11.31 -38.60
C MET A 595 -10.64 11.38 -37.22
N GLN A 596 -10.96 10.44 -36.33
CA GLN A 596 -10.33 10.36 -35.00
C GLN A 596 -8.83 10.14 -35.09
N GLN A 597 -8.39 9.21 -35.93
CA GLN A 597 -6.96 8.96 -36.14
C GLN A 597 -6.25 10.16 -36.77
N LEU A 598 -6.89 10.82 -37.74
CA LEU A 598 -6.33 12.03 -38.35
C LEU A 598 -6.18 13.16 -37.32
N LEU A 599 -7.21 13.39 -36.50
CA LEU A 599 -7.17 14.40 -35.44
C LEU A 599 -6.09 14.06 -34.39
N LYS A 600 -6.01 12.79 -33.96
CA LYS A 600 -5.00 12.32 -33.02
C LYS A 600 -3.59 12.57 -33.55
N GLN A 601 -3.34 12.25 -34.83
CA GLN A 601 -2.04 12.45 -35.46
C GLN A 601 -1.67 13.94 -35.50
N GLU A 602 -2.58 14.80 -35.94
CA GLU A 602 -2.35 16.25 -35.99
C GLU A 602 -2.10 16.85 -34.59
N ILE A 603 -2.85 16.41 -33.57
CA ILE A 603 -2.61 16.84 -32.18
C ILE A 603 -1.24 16.34 -31.69
N THR A 604 -0.89 15.08 -31.97
CA THR A 604 0.40 14.50 -31.58
C THR A 604 1.55 15.30 -32.19
N ASP A 605 1.47 15.65 -33.48
CA ASP A 605 2.49 16.43 -34.20
C ASP A 605 2.61 17.87 -33.67
N VAL A 606 1.54 18.42 -33.10
CA VAL A 606 1.54 19.76 -32.47
C VAL A 606 2.16 19.72 -31.10
N LEU A 607 1.78 18.74 -30.28
CA LEU A 607 2.23 18.60 -28.90
C LEU A 607 3.66 18.06 -28.83
N PHE A 608 4.07 17.20 -29.75
CA PHE A 608 5.35 16.51 -29.75
C PHE A 608 6.12 16.64 -31.07
N PRO A 609 6.50 17.87 -31.47
CA PRO A 609 7.00 18.14 -32.82
C PRO A 609 8.43 17.63 -33.06
N VAL A 610 9.31 17.57 -32.04
CA VAL A 610 10.74 17.24 -32.21
C VAL A 610 11.36 16.64 -30.93
N SER A 611 11.77 15.37 -31.00
CA SER A 611 12.66 14.60 -30.09
C SER A 611 12.03 13.61 -29.09
N ASP A 612 12.73 12.49 -28.92
CA ASP A 612 12.52 11.44 -27.91
C ASP A 612 12.62 11.95 -26.47
N MET A 613 13.22 13.14 -26.25
CA MET A 613 13.41 13.71 -24.91
C MET A 613 12.10 14.17 -24.28
N GLU A 614 11.07 14.51 -25.08
CA GLU A 614 9.78 14.99 -24.55
C GLU A 614 8.95 13.89 -23.86
N TYR A 615 9.32 12.63 -24.11
CA TYR A 615 8.75 11.47 -23.45
C TYR A 615 9.64 10.95 -22.32
N ALA A 616 10.72 11.65 -21.98
CA ALA A 616 11.66 11.19 -20.96
C ALA A 616 11.14 11.38 -19.52
N GLY A 617 11.63 10.52 -18.63
CA GLY A 617 11.40 10.64 -17.19
C GLY A 617 10.29 9.75 -16.63
N SER A 618 10.04 9.93 -15.33
CA SER A 618 9.03 9.17 -14.62
C SER A 618 7.63 9.44 -15.18
N LEU A 619 6.71 8.48 -15.02
CA LEU A 619 5.33 8.63 -15.50
C LEU A 619 4.63 9.87 -14.88
N LYS A 620 4.94 10.20 -13.62
CA LYS A 620 4.39 11.37 -12.94
C LYS A 620 4.96 12.69 -13.46
N THR A 621 6.25 12.73 -13.79
CA THR A 621 6.85 13.89 -14.47
C THR A 621 6.24 14.09 -15.85
N PHE A 622 6.08 12.98 -16.60
CA PHE A 622 5.43 13.01 -17.91
C PHE A 622 3.97 13.44 -17.84
N GLU A 623 3.23 13.01 -16.81
CA GLU A 623 1.84 13.43 -16.55
C GLU A 623 1.73 14.96 -16.47
N ILE A 624 2.61 15.62 -15.71
CA ILE A 624 2.65 17.09 -15.57
C ILE A 624 2.96 17.74 -16.91
N ILE A 625 3.98 17.27 -17.63
CA ILE A 625 4.36 17.81 -18.96
C ILE A 625 3.18 17.69 -19.94
N LEU A 626 2.49 16.55 -19.96
CA LEU A 626 1.35 16.32 -20.84
C LEU A 626 0.16 17.22 -20.46
N GLN A 627 -0.10 17.43 -19.18
CA GLN A 627 -1.12 18.37 -18.69
C GLN A 627 -0.84 19.79 -19.16
N GLU A 628 0.39 20.30 -18.96
CA GLU A 628 0.79 21.65 -19.37
C GLU A 628 0.70 21.86 -20.88
N LYS A 629 1.12 20.86 -21.67
CA LYS A 629 1.04 20.88 -23.13
C LYS A 629 -0.42 20.88 -23.62
N LEU A 630 -1.29 20.05 -23.05
CA LEU A 630 -2.71 20.01 -23.40
C LEU A 630 -3.46 21.28 -22.97
N GLU A 631 -3.14 21.83 -21.80
CA GLU A 631 -3.66 23.11 -21.32
C GLU A 631 -3.30 24.24 -22.28
N SER A 632 -2.01 24.33 -22.66
CA SER A 632 -1.54 25.32 -23.63
C SER A 632 -2.20 25.14 -24.99
N PHE A 633 -2.32 23.90 -25.46
CA PHE A 633 -3.01 23.61 -26.71
C PHE A 633 -4.49 24.00 -26.68
N CYS A 634 -5.22 23.76 -25.59
CA CYS A 634 -6.64 24.11 -25.53
C CYS A 634 -6.86 25.62 -25.34
N GLY A 635 -6.07 26.27 -24.49
CA GLY A 635 -6.27 27.66 -24.06
C GLY A 635 -5.58 28.75 -24.90
N LYS A 636 -4.65 28.40 -25.81
CA LYS A 636 -3.91 29.37 -26.66
C LYS A 636 -4.24 29.21 -28.15
N GLY A 637 -3.91 30.23 -28.94
CA GLY A 637 -4.06 30.23 -30.39
C GLY A 637 -5.48 30.57 -30.86
N GLU A 638 -6.16 31.42 -30.10
CA GLU A 638 -7.49 31.94 -30.43
C GLU A 638 -7.40 33.20 -31.29
N ASN A 639 -6.43 34.04 -30.93
CA ASN A 639 -6.29 35.36 -31.49
C ASN A 639 -5.27 35.31 -32.63
N THR A 640 -5.59 36.00 -33.71
CA THR A 640 -4.62 36.36 -34.74
C THR A 640 -3.60 37.36 -34.19
N THR A 641 -2.43 37.46 -34.82
CA THR A 641 -1.42 38.49 -34.48
C THR A 641 -2.02 39.90 -34.48
N GLU A 642 -2.99 40.15 -35.38
CA GLU A 642 -3.67 41.45 -35.51
C GLU A 642 -4.61 41.72 -34.32
N GLU A 643 -5.33 40.70 -33.83
CA GLU A 643 -6.18 40.77 -32.63
C GLU A 643 -5.36 40.91 -31.34
N CYS A 644 -4.24 40.20 -31.23
CA CYS A 644 -3.31 40.33 -30.10
C CYS A 644 -2.77 41.76 -29.96
N LEU A 645 -2.48 42.42 -31.09
CA LEU A 645 -1.88 43.75 -31.12
C LEU A 645 -2.91 44.89 -31.13
N GLY A 646 -4.16 44.66 -31.55
CA GLY A 646 -5.26 45.65 -31.49
C GLY A 646 -5.14 46.85 -32.44
N VAL A 647 -4.04 46.99 -33.18
CA VAL A 647 -3.73 48.15 -34.04
C VAL A 647 -4.76 48.43 -35.12
N HIS A 648 -5.22 47.38 -35.80
CA HIS A 648 -6.23 47.53 -36.86
C HIS A 648 -7.59 47.92 -36.30
N GLU A 649 -7.92 47.45 -35.09
CA GLU A 649 -9.17 47.78 -34.41
C GLU A 649 -9.17 49.24 -33.95
N LEU A 650 -8.04 49.73 -33.42
CA LEU A 650 -7.81 51.14 -33.15
C LEU A 650 -8.12 51.98 -34.39
N ILE A 651 -7.39 51.74 -35.49
CA ILE A 651 -7.54 52.51 -36.72
C ILE A 651 -8.98 52.47 -37.21
N LYS A 652 -9.58 51.27 -37.34
CA LYS A 652 -10.94 51.09 -37.86
C LYS A 652 -12.00 51.82 -37.04
N LYS A 653 -11.92 51.76 -35.70
CA LYS A 653 -12.92 52.37 -34.81
C LYS A 653 -12.75 53.88 -34.65
N THR A 654 -11.58 54.42 -34.99
CA THR A 654 -11.29 55.86 -34.91
C THR A 654 -11.26 56.55 -36.26
N GLN A 655 -11.27 55.82 -37.37
CA GLN A 655 -11.17 56.36 -38.73
C GLN A 655 -12.32 57.31 -39.09
N GLU A 656 -13.55 57.01 -38.66
CA GLU A 656 -14.71 57.89 -38.87
C GLU A 656 -14.62 59.20 -38.08
N ASN A 657 -13.74 59.26 -37.09
CA ASN A 657 -13.47 60.44 -36.26
C ASN A 657 -12.32 61.28 -36.81
N VAL A 658 -11.85 61.04 -38.04
CA VAL A 658 -10.77 61.81 -38.68
C VAL A 658 -11.39 62.83 -39.63
N LEU A 659 -11.07 64.11 -39.44
CA LEU A 659 -11.73 65.22 -40.15
C LEU A 659 -11.06 65.58 -41.49
N ASP A 660 -9.73 65.55 -41.54
CA ASP A 660 -8.91 65.85 -42.72
C ASP A 660 -7.75 64.85 -42.83
N PHE A 661 -7.77 64.00 -43.86
CA PHE A 661 -6.66 63.12 -44.17
C PHE A 661 -5.49 63.93 -44.74
N ASN A 662 -4.35 63.98 -44.03
CA ASN A 662 -3.12 64.57 -44.55
C ASN A 662 -2.00 63.53 -44.71
N GLU A 663 -0.92 63.91 -45.39
CA GLU A 663 0.21 63.02 -45.71
C GLU A 663 0.84 62.42 -44.45
N ARG A 664 1.03 63.22 -43.40
CA ARG A 664 1.60 62.79 -42.11
C ARG A 664 0.73 61.75 -41.38
N PHE A 665 -0.60 61.85 -41.48
CA PHE A 665 -1.52 60.86 -40.91
C PHE A 665 -1.41 59.51 -41.62
N ALA A 666 -1.33 59.55 -42.95
CA ALA A 666 -1.12 58.35 -43.76
C ALA A 666 0.24 57.69 -43.47
N GLU A 667 1.29 58.49 -43.24
CA GLU A 667 2.62 58.00 -42.86
C GLU A 667 2.62 57.25 -41.51
N ILE A 668 1.90 57.75 -40.50
CA ILE A 668 1.79 57.10 -39.18
C ILE A 668 1.08 55.75 -39.31
N ILE A 669 -0.06 55.69 -40.04
CA ILE A 669 -0.78 54.44 -40.28
C ILE A 669 0.12 53.44 -41.01
N GLN A 670 0.81 53.87 -42.08
CA GLN A 670 1.73 53.00 -42.82
C GLN A 670 2.88 52.50 -41.93
N ALA A 671 3.41 53.33 -41.03
CA ALA A 671 4.45 52.91 -40.08
C ALA A 671 3.92 51.86 -39.08
N MET A 672 2.70 52.03 -38.56
CA MET A 672 2.06 51.05 -37.67
C MET A 672 1.81 49.70 -38.36
N GLU A 673 1.35 49.72 -39.62
CA GLU A 673 1.16 48.52 -40.44
C GLU A 673 2.50 47.82 -40.74
N ARG A 674 3.57 48.60 -41.01
CA ARG A 674 4.93 48.06 -41.21
C ARG A 674 5.43 47.34 -39.97
N GLU A 675 5.38 47.95 -38.78
CA GLU A 675 5.86 47.30 -37.55
C GLU A 675 5.01 46.06 -37.19
N THR A 676 3.69 46.10 -37.44
CA THR A 676 2.82 44.92 -37.29
C THR A 676 3.25 43.79 -38.23
N THR A 677 3.62 44.13 -39.47
CA THR A 677 4.14 43.18 -40.47
C THR A 677 5.49 42.60 -40.04
N VAL A 678 6.40 43.43 -39.51
CA VAL A 678 7.70 42.98 -38.97
C VAL A 678 7.51 41.95 -37.86
N ILE A 679 6.56 42.17 -36.95
CA ILE A 679 6.24 41.20 -35.89
C ILE A 679 5.76 39.88 -36.51
N LYS A 680 4.80 39.94 -37.45
CA LYS A 680 4.23 38.76 -38.12
C LYS A 680 5.27 37.96 -38.92
N GLU A 681 6.13 38.62 -39.70
CA GLU A 681 7.17 37.97 -40.49
C GLU A 681 8.21 37.26 -39.62
N ASN A 682 8.59 37.87 -38.49
CA ASN A 682 9.53 37.25 -37.56
C ASN A 682 8.89 36.08 -36.79
N LEU A 683 7.62 36.19 -36.41
CA LEU A 683 6.85 35.05 -35.90
C LEU A 683 6.77 33.90 -36.91
N ASP A 684 6.58 34.21 -38.20
CA ASP A 684 6.58 33.21 -39.29
C ASP A 684 7.94 32.52 -39.48
N LYS A 685 9.04 33.26 -39.35
CA LYS A 685 10.40 32.69 -39.40
C LYS A 685 10.64 31.74 -38.24
N ILE A 686 10.25 32.13 -37.02
CA ILE A 686 10.33 31.29 -35.83
C ILE A 686 9.46 30.04 -36.00
N TYR A 687 8.22 30.19 -36.46
CA TYR A 687 7.31 29.09 -36.75
C TYR A 687 7.91 28.08 -37.74
N LYS A 688 8.49 28.55 -38.84
CA LYS A 688 9.15 27.70 -39.84
C LYS A 688 10.38 27.00 -39.27
N GLY A 689 11.15 27.67 -38.41
CA GLY A 689 12.31 27.09 -37.73
C GLY A 689 11.93 25.99 -36.73
N LEU A 690 10.87 26.21 -35.94
CA LEU A 690 10.29 25.22 -35.03
C LEU A 690 9.79 23.98 -35.79
N CYS A 691 9.08 24.17 -36.91
CA CYS A 691 8.62 23.06 -37.74
C CYS A 691 9.76 22.26 -38.40
N GLN A 692 10.97 22.83 -38.51
CA GLN A 692 12.15 22.15 -39.06
C GLN A 692 13.07 21.55 -37.96
N GLY A 693 12.73 21.71 -36.69
CA GLY A 693 13.56 21.27 -35.55
C GLY A 693 14.93 21.96 -35.48
N LYS A 694 15.05 23.17 -36.04
CA LYS A 694 16.32 23.92 -36.16
C LYS A 694 16.46 25.08 -35.20
N MET A 695 15.43 25.41 -34.42
CA MET A 695 15.41 26.58 -33.53
C MET A 695 14.90 26.19 -32.14
N ASN A 696 15.58 26.66 -31.08
CA ASN A 696 15.00 26.69 -29.74
C ASN A 696 14.11 27.94 -29.62
N SER A 697 13.08 27.90 -28.77
CA SER A 697 12.08 28.97 -28.60
C SER A 697 12.65 30.35 -28.22
N SER A 698 13.94 30.43 -27.88
CA SER A 698 14.64 31.63 -27.43
C SER A 698 15.71 32.12 -28.42
N ASP A 699 15.47 32.09 -29.73
CA ASP A 699 16.37 32.76 -30.68
C ASP A 699 16.33 34.27 -30.45
N SER A 700 17.44 34.80 -29.94
CA SER A 700 17.51 36.17 -29.45
C SER A 700 17.32 37.17 -30.58
N GLU A 701 17.85 36.95 -31.77
CA GLU A 701 17.78 37.93 -32.87
C GLU A 701 16.34 38.22 -33.34
N PHE A 702 15.54 37.18 -33.61
CA PHE A 702 14.13 37.35 -34.01
C PHE A 702 13.26 37.81 -32.84
N SER A 703 13.53 37.34 -31.62
CA SER A 703 12.81 37.75 -30.42
C SER A 703 13.09 39.22 -30.05
N ILE A 704 14.33 39.69 -30.26
CA ILE A 704 14.74 41.10 -30.12
C ILE A 704 14.01 41.94 -31.16
N ALA A 705 14.00 41.51 -32.43
CA ALA A 705 13.30 42.22 -33.50
C ALA A 705 11.80 42.39 -33.23
N ILE A 706 11.12 41.34 -32.70
CA ILE A 706 9.72 41.41 -32.28
C ILE A 706 9.55 42.41 -31.13
N ASN A 707 10.42 42.37 -30.12
CA ASN A 707 10.33 43.26 -28.96
C ASN A 707 10.56 44.73 -29.35
N ASP A 708 11.51 44.99 -30.25
CA ASP A 708 11.81 46.34 -30.73
C ASP A 708 10.68 46.89 -31.60
N ALA A 709 10.12 46.07 -32.48
CA ALA A 709 8.93 46.43 -33.25
C ALA A 709 7.73 46.72 -32.33
N ARG A 710 7.53 45.92 -31.28
CA ARG A 710 6.49 46.14 -30.27
C ARG A 710 6.65 47.48 -29.54
N LYS A 711 7.89 47.84 -29.16
CA LYS A 711 8.18 49.15 -28.53
C LYS A 711 7.91 50.31 -29.49
N ARG A 712 8.33 50.20 -30.76
CA ARG A 712 8.05 51.21 -31.79
C ARG A 712 6.55 51.38 -32.03
N LEU A 713 5.82 50.27 -32.05
CA LEU A 713 4.38 50.25 -32.27
C LEU A 713 3.61 50.92 -31.12
N LEU A 714 4.07 50.81 -29.86
CA LEU A 714 3.53 51.60 -28.74
C LEU A 714 3.71 53.12 -28.95
N ILE A 715 4.88 53.54 -29.44
CA ILE A 715 5.17 54.96 -29.74
C ILE A 715 4.25 55.46 -30.87
N LEU A 716 4.15 54.69 -31.95
CA LEU A 716 3.32 55.05 -33.10
C LEU A 716 1.82 55.10 -32.76
N CYS A 717 1.31 54.20 -31.91
CA CYS A 717 -0.07 54.27 -31.42
C CYS A 717 -0.34 55.57 -30.65
N LYS A 718 0.64 56.03 -29.87
CA LYS A 718 0.55 57.29 -29.12
C LYS A 718 0.56 58.48 -30.07
N GLU A 719 1.45 58.50 -31.06
CA GLU A 719 1.49 59.54 -32.10
C GLU A 719 0.18 59.62 -32.89
N TYR A 720 -0.38 58.46 -33.28
CA TYR A 720 -1.67 58.37 -33.95
C TYR A 720 -2.80 58.98 -33.11
N MET A 721 -2.89 58.61 -31.84
CA MET A 721 -3.92 59.13 -30.93
C MET A 721 -3.75 60.63 -30.72
N CYS A 722 -2.54 61.12 -30.43
CA CYS A 722 -2.26 62.56 -30.26
C CYS A 722 -2.66 63.37 -31.50
N PHE A 723 -2.42 62.81 -32.69
CA PHE A 723 -2.80 63.45 -33.95
C PHE A 723 -4.31 63.58 -34.10
N VAL A 724 -5.08 62.51 -33.88
CA VAL A 724 -6.55 62.52 -33.96
C VAL A 724 -7.16 63.46 -32.89
N VAL A 725 -6.61 63.45 -31.67
CA VAL A 725 -7.07 64.33 -30.58
C VAL A 725 -6.81 65.80 -30.88
N LYS A 726 -5.62 66.14 -31.40
CA LYS A 726 -5.28 67.51 -31.80
C LYS A 726 -6.23 68.03 -32.88
N MET A 727 -6.46 67.25 -33.94
CA MET A 727 -7.38 67.62 -35.01
C MET A 727 -8.81 67.91 -34.51
N GLN A 728 -9.35 67.04 -33.67
CA GLN A 728 -10.70 67.20 -33.12
C GLN A 728 -10.80 68.38 -32.16
N TRP A 729 -9.70 68.71 -31.47
CA TRP A 729 -9.67 69.85 -30.57
C TRP A 729 -9.53 71.19 -31.29
N ASP A 730 -8.76 71.26 -32.37
CA ASP A 730 -8.61 72.47 -33.18
C ASP A 730 -9.97 72.94 -33.74
N GLN A 731 -10.94 72.03 -33.92
CA GLN A 731 -12.34 72.40 -34.25
C GLN A 731 -13.14 72.98 -33.07
N ILE A 732 -12.76 72.67 -31.83
CA ILE A 732 -13.42 73.13 -30.60
C ILE A 732 -12.97 74.55 -30.23
N ARG A 733 -11.71 74.92 -30.51
CA ARG A 733 -11.19 76.30 -30.33
C ARG A 733 -10.17 76.66 -31.41
N ASN A 734 -10.31 77.87 -31.99
CA ASN A 734 -9.29 78.55 -32.83
C ASN A 734 -8.03 78.98 -32.03
N THR A 735 -7.41 78.08 -31.29
CA THR A 735 -6.13 78.32 -30.61
C THR A 735 -5.23 77.12 -30.85
N ASP A 736 -4.03 77.38 -31.39
CA ASP A 736 -2.97 76.40 -31.56
C ASP A 736 -2.68 75.71 -30.22
N ILE A 737 -2.92 74.40 -30.17
CA ILE A 737 -2.32 73.58 -29.13
C ILE A 737 -0.96 73.07 -29.63
N GLU A 738 0.11 73.74 -29.25
CA GLU A 738 1.45 73.17 -29.32
C GLU A 738 1.79 72.28 -28.10
N GLU A 739 1.02 72.35 -27.01
CA GLU A 739 1.36 71.70 -25.72
C GLU A 739 0.56 70.41 -25.34
N LEU A 740 -0.25 69.82 -26.22
CA LEU A 740 -0.98 68.57 -25.88
C LEU A 740 -0.11 67.31 -25.96
N ILE A 741 1.11 67.41 -26.51
CA ILE A 741 2.03 66.28 -26.66
C ILE A 741 2.76 66.07 -25.32
N CYS A 742 2.10 65.39 -24.38
CA CYS A 742 2.74 65.03 -23.11
C CYS A 742 3.46 63.68 -23.21
N GLU A 743 4.69 63.60 -22.72
CA GLU A 743 5.43 62.33 -22.60
C GLU A 743 4.75 61.34 -21.63
N ASP A 744 3.91 61.83 -20.71
CA ASP A 744 3.28 61.06 -19.63
C ASP A 744 1.77 60.85 -19.85
N ASP A 745 1.36 59.58 -19.96
CA ASP A 745 -0.03 59.16 -20.17
C ASP A 745 -0.95 59.56 -19.00
N LEU A 746 -0.41 59.71 -17.77
CA LEU A 746 -1.18 60.12 -16.59
C LEU A 746 -1.55 61.60 -16.62
N LYS A 747 -0.61 62.44 -17.09
CA LYS A 747 -0.85 63.88 -17.30
C LYS A 747 -1.83 64.11 -18.44
N MET A 748 -1.69 63.35 -19.53
CA MET A 748 -2.59 63.41 -20.67
C MET A 748 -4.01 62.99 -20.31
N LYS A 749 -4.18 61.93 -19.52
CA LYS A 749 -5.49 61.53 -18.95
C LYS A 749 -6.12 62.64 -18.13
N LYS A 750 -5.32 63.33 -17.30
CA LYS A 750 -5.79 64.45 -16.46
C LYS A 750 -6.19 65.67 -17.30
N GLN A 751 -5.40 66.00 -18.32
CA GLN A 751 -5.73 67.06 -19.29
C GLN A 751 -7.04 66.75 -20.02
N LEU A 752 -7.22 65.52 -20.49
CA LEU A 752 -8.48 65.09 -21.12
C LEU A 752 -9.66 65.20 -20.14
N GLN A 753 -9.51 64.81 -18.86
CA GLN A 753 -10.54 64.99 -17.84
C GLN A 753 -10.89 66.46 -17.62
N ASP A 754 -9.88 67.32 -17.46
CA ASP A 754 -10.06 68.77 -17.31
C ASP A 754 -10.76 69.38 -18.56
N MET A 755 -10.48 68.85 -19.76
CA MET A 755 -11.13 69.25 -21.02
C MET A 755 -12.60 68.86 -21.09
N PHE A 756 -12.99 67.71 -20.52
CA PHE A 756 -14.38 67.26 -20.44
C PHE A 756 -15.18 68.02 -19.36
N GLU A 757 -14.55 68.39 -18.24
CA GLU A 757 -15.21 69.07 -17.12
C GLU A 757 -15.46 70.57 -17.37
N ASN A 758 -14.59 71.25 -18.12
CA ASN A 758 -14.61 72.71 -18.29
C ASN A 758 -15.48 73.24 -19.45
N ASN A 759 -16.10 72.39 -20.28
CA ASN A 759 -16.83 72.81 -21.49
C ASN A 759 -18.35 72.55 -21.41
N LYS A 760 -19.18 73.61 -21.30
CA LYS A 760 -20.65 73.54 -21.46
C LYS A 760 -21.03 73.56 -22.94
N ALA A 761 -21.39 72.39 -23.48
CA ALA A 761 -21.38 72.12 -24.92
C ALA A 761 -22.57 72.69 -25.74
N ASN A 762 -22.25 73.17 -26.94
CA ASN A 762 -23.14 73.23 -28.12
C ASN A 762 -22.99 71.92 -28.95
N ASN A 763 -23.90 71.58 -29.86
CA ASN A 763 -23.94 70.23 -30.50
C ASN A 763 -22.63 69.80 -31.21
N CYS A 764 -21.99 70.69 -31.97
CA CYS A 764 -20.72 70.40 -32.66
C CYS A 764 -19.57 70.05 -31.69
N MET A 765 -19.51 70.74 -30.54
CA MET A 765 -18.51 70.53 -29.50
C MET A 765 -18.65 69.14 -28.84
N ARG A 766 -19.89 68.65 -28.73
CA ARG A 766 -20.20 67.34 -28.13
C ARG A 766 -19.74 66.18 -29.02
N GLU A 767 -19.84 66.31 -30.34
CA GLU A 767 -19.41 65.27 -31.29
C GLU A 767 -17.89 65.11 -31.31
N SER A 768 -17.13 66.21 -31.37
CA SER A 768 -15.66 66.20 -31.31
C SER A 768 -15.12 65.70 -29.96
N LEU A 769 -15.77 66.08 -28.84
CA LEU A 769 -15.41 65.54 -27.52
C LEU A 769 -15.68 64.01 -27.43
N LYS A 770 -16.76 63.52 -28.03
CA LYS A 770 -17.05 62.07 -28.11
C LYS A 770 -16.02 61.33 -28.96
N ALA A 771 -15.60 61.91 -30.07
CA ALA A 771 -14.52 61.39 -30.92
C ALA A 771 -13.18 61.28 -30.17
N ILE A 772 -12.80 62.33 -29.42
CA ILE A 772 -11.60 62.35 -28.57
C ILE A 772 -11.67 61.25 -27.49
N HIS A 773 -12.81 61.15 -26.79
CA HIS A 773 -13.02 60.12 -25.77
C HIS A 773 -12.90 58.71 -26.34
N ASN A 774 -13.56 58.45 -27.47
CA ASN A 774 -13.51 57.15 -28.12
C ASN A 774 -12.10 56.80 -28.59
N CYS A 775 -11.36 57.76 -29.17
CA CYS A 775 -9.98 57.56 -29.60
C CYS A 775 -9.06 57.23 -28.42
N TRP A 776 -9.17 57.97 -27.31
CA TRP A 776 -8.44 57.68 -26.08
C TRP A 776 -8.73 56.27 -25.54
N TRP A 777 -10.02 55.89 -25.49
CA TRP A 777 -10.41 54.59 -24.98
C TRP A 777 -9.86 53.45 -25.85
N GLN A 778 -9.93 53.58 -27.18
CA GLN A 778 -9.37 52.58 -28.10
C GLN A 778 -7.84 52.52 -28.02
N TYR A 779 -7.16 53.66 -27.86
CA TYR A 779 -5.71 53.72 -27.65
C TYR A 779 -5.31 53.01 -26.35
N SER A 780 -5.99 53.31 -25.25
CA SER A 780 -5.74 52.68 -23.95
C SER A 780 -5.91 51.16 -24.01
N ASP A 781 -7.00 50.67 -24.61
CA ASP A 781 -7.26 49.23 -24.80
C ASP A 781 -6.17 48.57 -25.67
N THR A 782 -5.74 49.26 -26.73
CA THR A 782 -4.68 48.77 -27.64
C THR A 782 -3.32 48.71 -26.94
N VAL A 783 -2.97 49.72 -26.15
CA VAL A 783 -1.74 49.74 -25.35
C VAL A 783 -1.75 48.63 -24.31
N ASP A 784 -2.87 48.41 -23.64
CA ASP A 784 -3.03 47.32 -22.68
C ASP A 784 -2.89 45.96 -23.37
N LYS A 785 -3.48 45.77 -24.56
CA LYS A 785 -3.29 44.58 -25.40
C LYS A 785 -1.80 44.38 -25.76
N ILE A 786 -1.12 45.38 -26.32
CA ILE A 786 0.29 45.27 -26.71
C ILE A 786 1.22 44.97 -25.53
N LYS A 787 0.95 45.58 -24.36
CA LYS A 787 1.74 45.35 -23.13
C LYS A 787 1.45 44.00 -22.48
N LYS A 788 0.21 43.50 -22.60
CA LYS A 788 -0.22 42.20 -22.04
C LYS A 788 0.59 41.04 -22.61
N TRP A 789 0.86 41.05 -23.91
CA TRP A 789 1.52 39.92 -24.57
C TRP A 789 3.03 40.06 -24.59
N THR A 790 3.74 39.18 -23.89
CA THR A 790 5.19 39.01 -24.02
C THR A 790 5.56 38.39 -25.38
N VAL A 791 6.84 38.47 -25.76
CA VAL A 791 7.34 37.87 -27.01
C VAL A 791 7.09 36.35 -27.01
N ILE A 792 7.28 35.68 -25.88
CA ILE A 792 7.06 34.24 -25.72
C ILE A 792 5.58 33.90 -25.87
N GLU A 793 4.69 34.66 -25.22
CA GLU A 793 3.24 34.44 -25.33
C GLU A 793 2.74 34.69 -26.76
N LEU A 794 3.25 35.72 -27.45
CA LEU A 794 2.94 35.97 -28.88
C LEU A 794 3.41 34.82 -29.77
N GLN A 795 4.59 34.26 -29.51
CA GLN A 795 5.11 33.11 -30.25
C GLN A 795 4.24 31.87 -30.06
N GLU A 796 3.85 31.56 -28.82
CA GLU A 796 2.98 30.43 -28.52
C GLU A 796 1.58 30.60 -29.12
N GLU A 797 0.97 31.79 -28.96
CA GLU A 797 -0.33 32.12 -29.54
C GLU A 797 -0.31 31.96 -31.06
N TYR A 798 0.73 32.50 -31.72
CA TYR A 798 0.90 32.37 -33.17
C TYR A 798 1.10 30.92 -33.62
N TYR A 799 1.92 30.16 -32.90
CA TYR A 799 2.19 28.76 -33.20
C TYR A 799 0.92 27.92 -33.14
N TYR A 800 0.17 27.99 -32.03
CA TYR A 800 -1.07 27.23 -31.85
C TYR A 800 -2.15 27.68 -32.82
N HIS A 801 -2.34 28.99 -33.04
CA HIS A 801 -3.32 29.50 -33.99
C HIS A 801 -3.06 28.95 -35.40
N THR A 802 -1.80 28.99 -35.86
CA THR A 802 -1.42 28.50 -37.19
C THR A 802 -1.61 26.99 -37.33
N LYS A 803 -1.19 26.21 -36.33
CA LYS A 803 -1.36 24.75 -36.32
C LYS A 803 -2.83 24.33 -36.28
N LYS A 804 -3.62 24.89 -35.37
CA LYS A 804 -5.06 24.58 -35.25
C LYS A 804 -5.81 24.93 -36.54
N LYS A 805 -5.48 26.06 -37.18
CA LYS A 805 -6.11 26.48 -38.45
C LYS A 805 -5.78 25.51 -39.59
N ASN A 806 -4.53 25.04 -39.67
CA ASN A 806 -4.15 24.00 -40.63
C ASN A 806 -4.88 22.68 -40.36
N MET A 807 -4.94 22.25 -39.10
CA MET A 807 -5.68 21.05 -38.70
C MET A 807 -7.17 21.15 -39.05
N CYS A 808 -7.80 22.31 -38.82
CA CYS A 808 -9.19 22.56 -39.20
C CYS A 808 -9.40 22.43 -40.71
N ARG A 809 -8.47 22.92 -41.53
CA ARG A 809 -8.53 22.77 -43.01
C ARG A 809 -8.52 21.31 -43.42
N VAL A 810 -7.61 20.52 -42.86
CA VAL A 810 -7.49 19.09 -43.17
C VAL A 810 -8.77 18.34 -42.76
N LEU A 811 -9.26 18.58 -41.54
CA LEU A 811 -10.50 17.97 -41.03
C LEU A 811 -11.72 18.36 -41.88
N PHE A 812 -11.86 19.65 -42.22
CA PHE A 812 -12.96 20.14 -43.03
C PHE A 812 -12.93 19.54 -44.45
N ALA A 813 -11.75 19.41 -45.06
CA ALA A 813 -11.60 18.77 -46.36
C ALA A 813 -11.97 17.28 -46.33
N ASN A 814 -11.58 16.56 -45.28
CA ASN A 814 -11.91 15.15 -45.09
C ASN A 814 -13.43 14.96 -44.88
N LEU A 815 -14.03 15.75 -43.99
CA LEU A 815 -15.49 15.77 -43.77
C LEU A 815 -16.26 16.04 -45.05
N LYS A 816 -15.82 17.00 -45.85
CA LYS A 816 -16.43 17.33 -47.13
C LYS A 816 -16.38 16.13 -48.09
N LYS A 817 -15.22 15.49 -48.24
CA LYS A 817 -15.04 14.30 -49.09
C LYS A 817 -15.98 13.16 -48.67
N ASN A 818 -16.05 12.88 -47.37
CA ASN A 818 -16.87 11.79 -46.83
C ASN A 818 -18.38 12.06 -46.96
N LEU A 819 -18.81 13.31 -46.84
CA LEU A 819 -20.22 13.72 -46.92
C LEU A 819 -20.72 13.99 -48.35
N GLU A 820 -19.82 14.13 -49.33
CA GLU A 820 -20.15 14.26 -50.76
C GLU A 820 -20.63 12.93 -51.37
N GLN A 821 -20.20 11.79 -50.83
CA GLN A 821 -20.62 10.45 -51.29
C GLN A 821 -22.12 10.18 -51.06
N TYR A 822 -22.74 10.85 -50.08
CA TYR A 822 -24.16 10.72 -49.75
C TYR A 822 -25.09 11.59 -50.63
N LYS A 823 -24.59 12.19 -51.72
CA LYS A 823 -25.42 12.97 -52.66
C LYS A 823 -26.40 12.13 -53.50
N ASN A 824 -26.18 10.81 -53.61
CA ASN A 824 -26.84 9.96 -54.62
C ASN A 824 -27.57 8.72 -54.06
N LEU A 825 -27.95 8.68 -52.79
CA LEU A 825 -28.77 7.56 -52.29
C LEU A 825 -30.22 7.71 -52.80
N GLU A 826 -30.58 6.86 -53.77
CA GLU A 826 -31.96 6.70 -54.23
C GLU A 826 -32.85 6.23 -53.07
N LEU A 827 -34.05 6.81 -53.01
CA LEU A 827 -35.07 6.60 -51.98
C LEU A 827 -35.64 5.17 -52.04
N GLU A 828 -34.97 4.19 -51.45
CA GLU A 828 -35.68 3.02 -50.94
C GLU A 828 -36.22 3.34 -49.55
N TRP A 829 -37.54 3.40 -49.41
CA TRP A 829 -38.23 3.53 -48.13
C TRP A 829 -38.04 2.25 -47.30
N LYS A 830 -36.88 2.11 -46.63
CA LYS A 830 -36.68 1.14 -45.55
C LYS A 830 -36.70 1.88 -44.21
N HIS A 831 -37.46 1.36 -43.25
CA HIS A 831 -37.42 1.77 -41.85
C HIS A 831 -35.97 1.60 -41.34
N GLY A 832 -35.22 2.70 -41.31
CA GLY A 832 -33.78 2.70 -41.05
C GLY A 832 -32.98 3.71 -41.90
N ASN A 833 -33.54 4.21 -43.01
CA ASN A 833 -32.86 5.22 -43.82
C ASN A 833 -32.89 6.60 -43.15
N THR A 834 -31.68 7.07 -42.84
CA THR A 834 -31.32 8.41 -42.39
C THR A 834 -32.11 9.48 -43.16
N SER A 835 -32.91 10.30 -42.46
CA SER A 835 -33.68 11.33 -43.15
C SER A 835 -32.70 12.30 -43.83
N ARG A 836 -32.89 12.57 -45.14
CA ARG A 836 -32.12 13.57 -45.89
C ARG A 836 -32.06 14.92 -45.15
N ILE A 837 -33.12 15.23 -44.40
CA ILE A 837 -33.27 16.41 -43.55
C ILE A 837 -32.19 16.45 -42.46
N ASN A 838 -31.94 15.34 -41.75
CA ASN A 838 -30.92 15.28 -40.69
C ASN A 838 -29.50 15.47 -41.26
N MET A 839 -29.23 14.91 -42.45
CA MET A 839 -27.95 15.08 -43.14
C MET A 839 -27.73 16.50 -43.70
N GLU A 840 -28.79 17.16 -44.19
CA GLU A 840 -28.73 18.57 -44.60
C GLU A 840 -28.57 19.51 -43.39
N GLN A 841 -29.25 19.23 -42.27
CA GLN A 841 -29.06 19.95 -41.00
C GLN A 841 -27.63 19.82 -40.48
N LEU A 842 -27.03 18.62 -40.56
CA LEU A 842 -25.62 18.38 -40.23
C LEU A 842 -24.68 19.22 -41.11
N LYS A 843 -24.87 19.17 -42.44
CA LYS A 843 -24.07 19.95 -43.39
C LYS A 843 -24.21 21.47 -43.16
N ASN A 844 -25.36 21.93 -42.67
CA ASN A 844 -25.56 23.33 -42.28
C ASN A 844 -24.82 23.67 -40.97
N LYS A 845 -24.99 22.84 -39.92
CA LYS A 845 -24.35 23.02 -38.60
C LYS A 845 -22.82 23.04 -38.65
N ILE A 846 -22.21 22.39 -39.65
CA ILE A 846 -20.75 22.29 -39.83
C ILE A 846 -20.22 23.31 -40.88
N GLY A 847 -21.10 24.04 -41.57
CA GLY A 847 -20.70 25.04 -42.59
C GLY A 847 -20.37 24.47 -43.98
N LEU A 848 -20.70 23.20 -44.25
CA LEU A 848 -20.43 22.52 -45.52
C LEU A 848 -21.35 22.98 -46.66
N LEU A 849 -22.59 23.39 -46.36
CA LEU A 849 -23.53 23.93 -47.37
C LEU A 849 -23.09 25.30 -47.91
N ASN A 850 -22.54 26.15 -47.04
CA ASN A 850 -22.11 27.51 -47.38
C ASN A 850 -20.63 27.60 -47.76
N LYS A 851 -19.89 26.48 -47.74
CA LYS A 851 -18.43 26.38 -47.97
C LYS A 851 -17.61 27.30 -47.05
N THR A 852 -18.05 27.45 -45.80
CA THR A 852 -17.50 28.42 -44.84
C THR A 852 -16.55 27.73 -43.85
N GLU A 853 -15.28 27.57 -44.23
CA GLU A 853 -14.21 27.07 -43.33
C GLU A 853 -14.17 27.85 -42.01
N ASN A 854 -14.43 29.16 -42.05
CA ASN A 854 -14.46 30.03 -40.87
C ASN A 854 -15.56 29.65 -39.86
N GLN A 855 -16.69 29.11 -40.31
CA GLN A 855 -17.75 28.64 -39.40
C GLN A 855 -17.33 27.35 -38.69
N PHE A 856 -16.63 26.46 -39.39
CA PHE A 856 -16.05 25.26 -38.79
C PHE A 856 -14.93 25.61 -37.79
N TRP A 857 -14.06 26.56 -38.14
CA TRP A 857 -13.03 27.11 -37.25
C TRP A 857 -13.63 27.68 -35.96
N ALA A 858 -14.64 28.54 -36.07
CA ALA A 858 -15.28 29.15 -34.91
C ALA A 858 -15.86 28.10 -33.95
N LYS A 859 -16.53 27.07 -34.49
CA LYS A 859 -17.07 25.96 -33.69
C LYS A 859 -15.96 25.10 -33.06
N PHE A 860 -14.89 24.84 -33.81
CA PHE A 860 -13.74 24.08 -33.32
C PHE A 860 -13.03 24.80 -32.17
N ALA A 861 -12.78 26.10 -32.32
CA ALA A 861 -12.18 26.95 -31.29
C ALA A 861 -13.08 27.04 -30.03
N GLU A 862 -14.39 27.26 -30.22
CA GLU A 862 -15.36 27.31 -29.11
C GLU A 862 -15.38 26.01 -28.29
N ILE A 863 -15.22 24.85 -28.94
CA ILE A 863 -15.20 23.56 -28.24
C ILE A 863 -13.90 23.37 -27.47
N LEU A 864 -12.75 23.74 -28.04
CA LEU A 864 -11.48 23.65 -27.33
C LEU A 864 -11.47 24.53 -26.07
N LEU A 865 -12.10 25.70 -26.11
CA LEU A 865 -12.27 26.58 -24.94
C LEU A 865 -13.07 25.97 -23.78
N LYS A 866 -13.96 25.01 -24.07
CA LYS A 866 -14.76 24.37 -23.02
C LYS A 866 -13.92 23.43 -22.15
N TYR A 867 -12.76 23.00 -22.62
CA TYR A 867 -11.82 22.21 -21.84
C TYR A 867 -11.06 23.12 -20.88
N ASN A 868 -11.61 23.32 -19.69
CA ASN A 868 -10.92 24.06 -18.63
C ASN A 868 -9.73 23.24 -18.08
N ARG A 869 -8.81 23.94 -17.40
CA ARG A 869 -7.60 23.35 -16.80
C ARG A 869 -7.90 22.16 -15.89
N ASN A 870 -8.93 22.25 -15.05
CA ASN A 870 -9.25 21.20 -14.08
C ASN A 870 -9.73 19.92 -14.78
N ASP A 871 -10.59 20.04 -15.79
CA ASP A 871 -11.13 18.90 -16.52
C ASP A 871 -10.04 18.15 -17.30
N LEU A 872 -9.11 18.88 -17.92
CA LEU A 872 -7.95 18.30 -18.61
C LEU A 872 -7.03 17.57 -17.63
N ASN A 873 -6.71 18.20 -16.50
CA ASN A 873 -5.85 17.60 -15.48
C ASN A 873 -6.46 16.32 -14.92
N VAL A 874 -7.76 16.34 -14.59
CA VAL A 874 -8.49 15.15 -14.13
C VAL A 874 -8.52 14.06 -15.19
N MET A 875 -8.73 14.41 -16.48
CA MET A 875 -8.73 13.43 -17.57
C MET A 875 -7.36 12.75 -17.72
N VAL A 876 -6.27 13.52 -17.74
CA VAL A 876 -4.91 12.98 -17.88
C VAL A 876 -4.56 12.12 -16.67
N ALA A 877 -4.72 12.64 -15.45
CA ALA A 877 -4.42 11.94 -14.20
C ALA A 877 -5.19 10.63 -14.10
N ARG A 878 -6.49 10.65 -14.45
CA ARG A 878 -7.34 9.45 -14.42
C ARG A 878 -6.86 8.37 -15.38
N ASN A 879 -6.48 8.73 -16.61
CA ASN A 879 -6.01 7.74 -17.60
C ASN A 879 -4.63 7.18 -17.24
N VAL A 880 -3.74 8.00 -16.68
CA VAL A 880 -2.45 7.55 -16.13
C VAL A 880 -2.67 6.60 -14.96
N ALA A 881 -3.61 6.91 -14.05
CA ALA A 881 -3.98 6.03 -12.95
C ALA A 881 -4.56 4.69 -13.44
N ILE A 882 -5.48 4.70 -14.41
CA ILE A 882 -6.02 3.47 -15.03
C ILE A 882 -4.87 2.61 -15.59
N TYR A 883 -3.95 3.23 -16.33
CA TYR A 883 -2.81 2.54 -16.90
C TYR A 883 -2.00 1.82 -15.80
N ARG A 884 -1.67 2.52 -14.70
CA ARG A 884 -0.92 1.95 -13.56
C ARG A 884 -1.65 0.80 -12.89
N GLU A 885 -2.95 0.94 -12.65
CA GLU A 885 -3.75 -0.11 -12.00
C GLU A 885 -3.88 -1.37 -12.86
N VAL A 886 -4.12 -1.22 -14.17
CA VAL A 886 -4.19 -2.34 -15.13
C VAL A 886 -2.86 -3.06 -15.21
N ALA A 887 -1.77 -2.29 -15.24
CA ALA A 887 -0.40 -2.77 -15.17
C ALA A 887 -0.18 -3.69 -13.96
N SER A 888 -0.46 -3.20 -12.76
CA SER A 888 -0.30 -3.95 -11.50
C SER A 888 -1.23 -5.17 -11.41
N ASP A 889 -2.45 -5.07 -11.93
CA ASP A 889 -3.38 -6.21 -12.01
C ASP A 889 -2.87 -7.32 -12.92
N LEU A 890 -2.34 -6.97 -14.09
CA LEU A 890 -1.76 -7.95 -15.00
C LEU A 890 -0.54 -8.64 -14.39
N PHE A 891 0.28 -7.90 -13.63
CA PHE A 891 1.38 -8.46 -12.84
C PHE A 891 0.90 -9.51 -11.85
N MET A 892 -0.08 -9.15 -11.02
CA MET A 892 -0.71 -10.06 -10.06
C MET A 892 -1.35 -11.28 -10.75
N CYS A 893 -2.07 -11.08 -11.86
CA CYS A 893 -2.67 -12.16 -12.63
C CYS A 893 -1.63 -13.15 -13.17
N GLY A 894 -0.47 -12.65 -13.62
CA GLY A 894 0.60 -13.50 -14.11
C GLY A 894 1.32 -14.29 -13.03
N ILE A 895 1.58 -13.68 -11.86
CA ILE A 895 2.16 -14.39 -10.70
C ILE A 895 1.26 -15.57 -10.30
N PHE A 896 -0.06 -15.36 -10.24
CA PHE A 896 -1.02 -16.37 -9.76
C PHE A 896 -1.73 -17.16 -10.87
N LYS A 897 -1.39 -16.97 -12.16
CA LYS A 897 -2.08 -17.60 -13.30
C LYS A 897 -3.61 -17.42 -13.25
N LEU A 898 -4.07 -16.22 -12.92
CA LEU A 898 -5.49 -15.90 -12.91
C LEU A 898 -6.00 -15.79 -14.36
N THR A 899 -7.07 -16.53 -14.64
CA THR A 899 -7.84 -16.37 -15.87
C THR A 899 -8.67 -15.09 -15.80
N LEU A 900 -9.27 -14.71 -16.93
CA LEU A 900 -10.22 -13.60 -16.98
C LEU A 900 -11.33 -13.76 -15.93
N THR A 901 -11.96 -14.93 -15.84
CA THR A 901 -13.02 -15.20 -14.85
C THR A 901 -12.49 -15.20 -13.41
N GLY A 902 -11.25 -15.65 -13.20
CA GLY A 902 -10.60 -15.62 -11.89
C GLY A 902 -10.31 -14.21 -11.40
N TYR A 903 -9.76 -13.36 -12.26
CA TYR A 903 -9.54 -11.94 -11.97
C TYR A 903 -10.85 -11.23 -11.64
N LEU A 904 -11.91 -11.43 -12.44
CA LEU A 904 -13.20 -10.79 -12.20
C LEU A 904 -13.83 -11.21 -10.85
N GLN A 905 -13.68 -12.48 -10.45
CA GLN A 905 -14.14 -12.93 -9.13
C GLN A 905 -13.36 -12.30 -7.98
N LEU A 906 -12.03 -12.18 -8.12
CA LEU A 906 -11.19 -11.48 -7.16
C LEU A 906 -11.58 -9.99 -7.06
N ALA A 907 -11.80 -9.34 -8.21
CA ALA A 907 -12.19 -7.93 -8.31
C ALA A 907 -13.56 -7.67 -7.64
N VAL A 908 -14.58 -8.51 -7.86
CA VAL A 908 -15.92 -8.34 -7.27
C VAL A 908 -15.90 -8.34 -5.74
N ARG A 909 -14.97 -9.08 -5.13
CA ARG A 909 -14.85 -9.16 -3.66
C ARG A 909 -14.03 -8.04 -3.06
N ASN A 910 -12.99 -7.59 -3.76
CA ASN A 910 -11.99 -6.70 -3.19
C ASN A 910 -12.08 -5.25 -3.69
N PHE A 911 -12.68 -5.00 -4.86
CA PHE A 911 -12.84 -3.65 -5.37
C PHE A 911 -14.15 -3.04 -4.89
N ARG A 912 -14.11 -1.75 -4.56
CA ARG A 912 -15.31 -0.99 -4.24
C ARG A 912 -16.03 -0.60 -5.53
N PHE A 913 -17.21 -1.17 -5.72
CA PHE A 913 -18.17 -0.74 -6.75
C PHE A 913 -19.30 0.10 -6.16
N ASP A 914 -19.12 0.55 -4.92
CA ASP A 914 -20.09 1.28 -4.12
C ASP A 914 -19.53 2.71 -3.93
N GLY A 915 -20.21 3.74 -4.45
CA GLY A 915 -19.73 5.13 -4.41
C GLY A 915 -20.25 6.00 -5.55
N GLY A 916 -19.74 7.23 -5.66
CA GLY A 916 -20.10 8.14 -6.76
C GLY A 916 -19.75 7.57 -8.14
N ASP A 917 -20.49 7.98 -9.16
CA ASP A 917 -20.45 7.46 -10.54
C ASP A 917 -19.02 7.42 -11.15
N THR A 918 -18.11 8.30 -10.69
CA THR A 918 -16.72 8.37 -11.16
C THR A 918 -15.84 7.21 -10.71
N ALA A 919 -15.91 6.78 -9.45
CA ALA A 919 -15.06 5.72 -8.90
C ALA A 919 -15.47 4.35 -9.48
N VAL A 920 -16.77 4.13 -9.61
CA VAL A 920 -17.34 2.94 -10.24
C VAL A 920 -16.87 2.84 -11.71
N LYS A 921 -17.00 3.94 -12.48
CA LYS A 921 -16.50 3.97 -13.88
C LYS A 921 -15.00 3.73 -13.98
N PHE A 922 -14.19 4.15 -13.01
CA PHE A 922 -12.74 3.90 -12.99
C PHE A 922 -12.44 2.40 -12.84
N ASN A 923 -13.01 1.74 -11.82
CA ASN A 923 -12.78 0.32 -11.57
C ASN A 923 -13.31 -0.56 -12.71
N LEU A 924 -14.44 -0.18 -13.31
CA LEU A 924 -14.99 -0.90 -14.46
C LEU A 924 -14.11 -0.78 -15.71
N LYS A 925 -13.53 0.40 -15.97
CA LYS A 925 -12.58 0.60 -17.07
C LYS A 925 -11.28 -0.18 -16.86
N ARG A 926 -10.75 -0.18 -15.64
CA ARG A 926 -9.62 -1.02 -15.21
C ARG A 926 -9.90 -2.50 -15.50
N CYS A 927 -11.03 -3.03 -15.02
CA CYS A 927 -11.38 -4.44 -15.21
C CYS A 927 -11.54 -4.80 -16.70
N LYS A 928 -12.13 -3.91 -17.50
CA LYS A 928 -12.29 -4.07 -18.95
C LYS A 928 -10.93 -4.30 -19.64
N LEU A 929 -9.97 -3.41 -19.40
CA LEU A 929 -8.65 -3.46 -20.03
C LEU A 929 -7.86 -4.72 -19.62
N VAL A 930 -7.91 -5.12 -18.35
CA VAL A 930 -7.26 -6.36 -17.88
C VAL A 930 -7.85 -7.58 -18.59
N CYS A 931 -9.19 -7.69 -18.61
CA CYS A 931 -9.89 -8.80 -19.26
C CYS A 931 -9.56 -8.90 -20.75
N GLN A 932 -9.59 -7.77 -21.45
CA GLN A 932 -9.28 -7.73 -22.88
C GLN A 932 -7.83 -8.08 -23.18
N THR A 933 -6.90 -7.66 -22.32
CA THR A 933 -5.50 -8.04 -22.45
C THR A 933 -5.32 -9.54 -22.28
N ILE A 934 -5.91 -10.13 -21.24
CA ILE A 934 -5.87 -11.60 -21.02
C ILE A 934 -6.54 -12.33 -22.20
N TRP A 935 -7.68 -11.84 -22.68
CA TRP A 935 -8.37 -12.42 -23.84
C TRP A 935 -7.54 -12.38 -25.11
N TYR A 936 -6.96 -11.22 -25.43
CA TYR A 936 -6.15 -11.01 -26.62
C TYR A 936 -4.88 -11.87 -26.61
N ARG A 937 -4.25 -12.08 -25.44
CA ARG A 937 -3.13 -13.02 -25.30
C ARG A 937 -3.51 -14.46 -25.67
N ASN A 938 -4.68 -14.90 -25.22
CA ASN A 938 -5.18 -16.25 -25.51
C ASN A 938 -5.76 -16.38 -26.93
N ASN A 939 -6.21 -15.28 -27.53
CA ASN A 939 -6.82 -15.23 -28.86
C ASN A 939 -6.23 -14.07 -29.69
N PRO A 940 -4.97 -14.17 -30.15
CA PRO A 940 -4.29 -13.09 -30.86
C PRO A 940 -5.11 -12.60 -32.06
N GLY A 941 -5.35 -11.29 -32.14
CA GLY A 941 -6.13 -10.66 -33.20
C GLY A 941 -7.64 -10.57 -32.95
N SER A 942 -8.16 -11.20 -31.89
CA SER A 942 -9.58 -11.08 -31.49
C SER A 942 -9.77 -10.03 -30.39
N PHE A 943 -10.57 -9.02 -30.68
CA PHE A 943 -11.06 -8.02 -29.71
C PHE A 943 -12.56 -8.17 -29.46
N ASP A 944 -13.12 -9.37 -29.69
CA ASP A 944 -14.55 -9.62 -29.55
C ASP A 944 -14.96 -9.62 -28.07
N ILE A 945 -15.38 -8.44 -27.61
CA ILE A 945 -15.84 -8.20 -26.24
C ILE A 945 -17.08 -9.03 -25.94
N GLU A 946 -18.00 -9.16 -26.90
CA GLU A 946 -19.25 -9.86 -26.67
C GLU A 946 -18.99 -11.34 -26.42
N HIS A 947 -18.18 -11.98 -27.26
CA HIS A 947 -17.77 -13.36 -27.06
C HIS A 947 -16.96 -13.55 -25.77
N MET A 948 -16.04 -12.63 -25.46
CA MET A 948 -15.28 -12.63 -24.21
C MET A 948 -16.19 -12.57 -22.97
N LEU A 949 -17.16 -11.66 -22.94
CA LEU A 949 -18.11 -11.51 -21.82
C LEU A 949 -19.03 -12.71 -21.69
N VAL A 950 -19.49 -13.27 -22.81
CA VAL A 950 -20.31 -14.49 -22.83
C VAL A 950 -19.52 -15.68 -22.29
N ASP A 951 -18.26 -15.87 -22.69
CA ASP A 951 -17.41 -16.95 -22.16
C ASP A 951 -17.16 -16.78 -20.65
N ALA A 952 -16.86 -15.54 -20.22
CA ALA A 952 -16.69 -15.21 -18.81
C ALA A 952 -17.94 -15.54 -17.98
N TYR A 953 -19.12 -15.16 -18.48
CA TYR A 953 -20.40 -15.44 -17.83
C TYR A 953 -20.70 -16.94 -17.79
N LYS A 954 -20.48 -17.67 -18.89
CA LYS A 954 -20.67 -19.14 -18.93
C LYS A 954 -19.85 -19.84 -17.85
N LYS A 955 -18.55 -19.53 -17.78
CA LYS A 955 -17.65 -20.08 -16.76
C LYS A 955 -18.10 -19.70 -15.36
N TYR A 956 -18.46 -18.44 -15.13
CA TYR A 956 -18.96 -17.99 -13.83
C TYR A 956 -20.24 -18.72 -13.40
N VAL A 957 -21.20 -18.89 -14.31
CA VAL A 957 -22.43 -19.66 -14.07
C VAL A 957 -22.12 -21.12 -13.78
N GLU A 958 -21.20 -21.74 -14.52
CA GLU A 958 -20.76 -23.11 -14.26
C GLU A 958 -20.22 -23.26 -12.83
N ILE A 959 -19.35 -22.34 -12.41
CA ILE A 959 -18.80 -22.26 -11.05
C ILE A 959 -19.91 -22.11 -10.01
N LEU A 960 -20.87 -21.20 -10.23
CA LEU A 960 -22.01 -21.00 -9.35
C LEU A 960 -22.88 -22.26 -9.24
N MET A 961 -23.14 -22.92 -10.37
CA MET A 961 -23.97 -24.12 -10.44
C MET A 961 -23.30 -25.32 -9.80
N ASN A 962 -21.97 -25.42 -9.85
CA ASN A 962 -21.22 -26.49 -9.18
C ASN A 962 -21.18 -26.24 -7.67
N ASN A 963 -20.96 -24.99 -7.25
CA ASN A 963 -20.66 -24.66 -5.86
C ASN A 963 -21.86 -24.27 -4.98
N TYR A 964 -22.93 -23.75 -5.56
CA TYR A 964 -24.04 -23.12 -4.82
C TYR A 964 -25.43 -23.60 -5.27
N ARG A 965 -25.50 -24.76 -5.96
CA ARG A 965 -26.74 -25.29 -6.53
C ARG A 965 -27.91 -25.38 -5.54
N SER A 966 -27.64 -25.83 -4.32
CA SER A 966 -28.65 -26.01 -3.27
C SER A 966 -29.25 -24.69 -2.81
N ILE A 967 -28.42 -23.65 -2.72
CA ILE A 967 -28.82 -22.29 -2.34
C ILE A 967 -29.60 -21.65 -3.50
N LEU A 968 -29.06 -21.72 -4.73
CA LEU A 968 -29.69 -21.13 -5.91
C LEU A 968 -31.08 -21.72 -6.21
N LYS A 969 -31.29 -23.03 -5.96
CA LYS A 969 -32.58 -23.70 -6.16
C LYS A 969 -33.71 -23.15 -5.29
N LYS A 970 -33.42 -22.44 -4.20
CA LYS A 970 -34.44 -21.82 -3.34
C LYS A 970 -35.19 -20.71 -4.09
N ASP A 971 -34.51 -20.00 -5.00
CA ASP A 971 -35.09 -18.95 -5.83
C ASP A 971 -35.17 -19.39 -7.29
N GLN A 972 -36.33 -19.93 -7.68
CA GLN A 972 -36.54 -20.49 -9.01
C GLN A 972 -36.32 -19.46 -10.14
N ALA A 973 -36.60 -18.18 -9.90
CA ALA A 973 -36.40 -17.10 -10.86
C ALA A 973 -34.89 -16.94 -11.19
N ILE A 974 -34.05 -16.78 -10.16
CA ILE A 974 -32.58 -16.66 -10.30
C ILE A 974 -32.02 -17.95 -10.90
N TYR A 975 -32.42 -19.12 -10.39
CA TYR A 975 -31.93 -20.41 -10.88
C TYR A 975 -32.23 -20.62 -12.37
N LYS A 976 -33.44 -20.27 -12.81
CA LYS A 976 -33.86 -20.40 -14.21
C LYS A 976 -33.14 -19.40 -15.11
N ALA A 977 -32.94 -18.18 -14.64
CA ALA A 977 -32.17 -17.16 -15.35
C ALA A 977 -30.73 -17.63 -15.57
N LEU A 978 -30.01 -18.04 -14.52
CA LEU A 978 -28.62 -18.51 -14.63
C LEU A 978 -28.47 -19.74 -15.56
N LYS A 979 -29.47 -20.61 -15.66
CA LYS A 979 -29.40 -21.84 -16.48
C LYS A 979 -29.69 -21.61 -17.97
N ASN A 980 -30.01 -20.40 -18.40
CA ASN A 980 -30.36 -20.14 -19.79
C ASN A 980 -29.15 -20.36 -20.72
N THR A 981 -29.36 -21.10 -21.81
CA THR A 981 -28.31 -21.41 -22.79
C THR A 981 -28.05 -20.28 -23.79
N GLU A 982 -29.05 -19.41 -24.01
CA GLU A 982 -28.93 -18.21 -24.83
C GLU A 982 -28.58 -17.01 -23.95
N ILE A 983 -27.28 -16.75 -23.81
CA ILE A 983 -26.77 -15.63 -23.03
C ILE A 983 -26.74 -14.38 -23.92
N SER A 984 -27.45 -13.34 -23.50
CA SER A 984 -27.46 -12.02 -24.14
C SER A 984 -27.37 -10.93 -23.09
N GLN A 985 -26.95 -9.72 -23.48
CA GLN A 985 -26.93 -8.59 -22.55
C GLN A 985 -28.31 -8.27 -21.96
N ASN A 986 -29.39 -8.44 -22.73
CA ASN A 986 -30.76 -8.24 -22.23
C ASN A 986 -31.14 -9.24 -21.14
N MET A 987 -30.68 -10.48 -21.27
CA MET A 987 -30.87 -11.52 -20.26
C MET A 987 -30.12 -11.18 -18.97
N ILE A 988 -28.85 -10.76 -19.07
CA ILE A 988 -28.05 -10.36 -17.90
C ILE A 988 -28.68 -9.13 -17.21
N LYS A 989 -29.22 -8.18 -17.99
CA LYS A 989 -29.93 -7.00 -17.47
C LYS A 989 -31.17 -7.39 -16.67
N GLY A 990 -31.96 -8.34 -17.18
CA GLY A 990 -33.09 -8.90 -16.46
C GLY A 990 -32.68 -9.56 -15.14
N LEU A 991 -31.59 -10.32 -15.13
CA LEU A 991 -31.04 -10.94 -13.91
C LEU A 991 -30.59 -9.91 -12.88
N VAL A 992 -29.92 -8.84 -13.31
CA VAL A 992 -29.48 -7.75 -12.42
C VAL A 992 -30.67 -7.03 -11.78
N MET A 993 -31.72 -6.74 -12.56
CA MET A 993 -32.95 -6.13 -12.02
C MET A 993 -33.64 -7.02 -10.99
N GLU A 994 -33.68 -8.34 -11.23
CA GLU A 994 -34.29 -9.29 -10.31
C GLU A 994 -33.50 -9.39 -9.00
N LEU A 995 -32.16 -9.45 -9.08
CA LEU A 995 -31.28 -9.47 -7.91
C LEU A 995 -31.39 -8.17 -7.10
N ASP A 996 -31.47 -7.01 -7.76
CA ASP A 996 -31.64 -5.72 -7.09
C ASP A 996 -32.97 -5.64 -6.33
N ASN A 997 -34.07 -6.12 -6.92
CA ASN A 997 -35.36 -6.18 -6.26
C ASN A 997 -35.34 -7.09 -5.01
N ILE A 998 -34.63 -8.22 -5.09
CA ILE A 998 -34.47 -9.14 -3.96
C ILE A 998 -33.62 -8.51 -2.84
N LEU A 999 -32.46 -7.94 -3.18
CA LEU A 999 -31.54 -7.32 -2.21
C LEU A 999 -32.13 -6.06 -1.55
N GLN A 1000 -33.00 -5.31 -2.25
CA GLN A 1000 -33.71 -4.16 -1.69
C GLN A 1000 -34.98 -4.54 -0.90
N GLY A 1001 -35.27 -5.83 -0.73
CA GLY A 1001 -36.44 -6.31 0.02
C GLY A 1001 -37.79 -6.05 -0.67
N LYS A 1002 -37.81 -5.70 -1.96
CA LYS A 1002 -39.05 -5.41 -2.71
C LYS A 1002 -39.86 -6.66 -3.03
N ASN A 1003 -39.23 -7.83 -3.04
CA ASN A 1003 -39.86 -9.11 -3.37
C ASN A 1003 -40.31 -9.93 -2.13
N GLU A 1004 -40.30 -9.36 -0.91
CA GLU A 1004 -40.64 -10.04 0.36
C GLU A 1004 -39.92 -11.39 0.56
N VAL A 1005 -38.73 -11.56 -0.03
CA VAL A 1005 -37.91 -12.77 0.13
C VAL A 1005 -37.08 -12.64 1.40
N ASP A 1006 -37.33 -13.52 2.38
CA ASP A 1006 -36.52 -13.61 3.59
C ASP A 1006 -35.13 -14.18 3.24
N LEU A 1007 -34.09 -13.33 3.25
CA LEU A 1007 -32.71 -13.69 2.91
C LEU A 1007 -31.93 -14.01 4.17
N ASP A 1008 -31.27 -15.17 4.17
CA ASP A 1008 -30.22 -15.44 5.15
C ASP A 1008 -28.90 -14.79 4.70
N GLU A 1009 -27.99 -14.55 5.64
CA GLU A 1009 -26.70 -13.89 5.40
C GLU A 1009 -25.89 -14.54 4.27
N LYS A 1010 -25.96 -15.88 4.13
CA LYS A 1010 -25.26 -16.61 3.06
C LYS A 1010 -25.88 -16.35 1.68
N ARG A 1011 -27.21 -16.28 1.59
CA ARG A 1011 -27.93 -15.93 0.36
C ARG A 1011 -27.69 -14.47 -0.02
N GLU A 1012 -27.77 -13.56 0.94
CA GLU A 1012 -27.52 -12.13 0.71
C GLU A 1012 -26.11 -11.88 0.17
N LYS A 1013 -25.08 -12.49 0.79
CA LYS A 1013 -23.70 -12.40 0.31
C LYS A 1013 -23.52 -12.96 -1.09
N LEU A 1014 -24.09 -14.14 -1.38
CA LEU A 1014 -24.03 -14.76 -2.70
C LEU A 1014 -24.74 -13.90 -3.76
N TYR A 1015 -25.95 -13.39 -3.48
CA TYR A 1015 -26.70 -12.58 -4.43
C TYR A 1015 -26.05 -11.23 -4.68
N THR A 1016 -25.40 -10.65 -3.67
CA THR A 1016 -24.57 -9.45 -3.83
C THR A 1016 -23.38 -9.70 -4.75
N GLU A 1017 -22.69 -10.84 -4.61
CA GLU A 1017 -21.59 -11.23 -5.52
C GLU A 1017 -22.09 -11.40 -6.97
N ILE A 1018 -23.20 -12.10 -7.18
CA ILE A 1018 -23.78 -12.31 -8.51
C ILE A 1018 -24.23 -10.97 -9.13
N TYR A 1019 -24.89 -10.12 -8.34
CA TYR A 1019 -25.34 -8.80 -8.76
C TYR A 1019 -24.16 -7.94 -9.21
N ARG A 1020 -23.08 -7.87 -8.41
CA ARG A 1020 -21.86 -7.11 -8.73
C ARG A 1020 -21.19 -7.64 -9.99
N PHE A 1021 -21.02 -8.96 -10.11
CA PHE A 1021 -20.40 -9.58 -11.28
C PHE A 1021 -21.21 -9.30 -12.56
N CYS A 1022 -22.53 -9.52 -12.53
CA CYS A 1022 -23.39 -9.30 -13.69
C CYS A 1022 -23.49 -7.82 -14.08
N SER A 1023 -23.55 -6.91 -13.09
CA SER A 1023 -23.56 -5.47 -13.31
C SER A 1023 -22.27 -5.00 -13.98
N MET A 1024 -21.12 -5.53 -13.55
CA MET A 1024 -19.83 -5.26 -14.18
C MET A 1024 -19.79 -5.73 -15.64
N LEU A 1025 -20.27 -6.94 -15.94
CA LEU A 1025 -20.34 -7.44 -17.31
C LEU A 1025 -21.27 -6.60 -18.19
N LEU A 1026 -22.43 -6.16 -17.68
CA LEU A 1026 -23.34 -5.27 -18.41
C LEU A 1026 -22.67 -3.96 -18.77
N PHE A 1027 -21.95 -3.37 -17.83
CA PHE A 1027 -21.26 -2.12 -18.08
C PHE A 1027 -20.14 -2.29 -19.11
N MET A 1028 -19.31 -3.33 -18.96
CA MET A 1028 -18.24 -3.64 -19.92
C MET A 1028 -18.79 -3.90 -21.33
N GLY A 1029 -19.99 -4.48 -21.42
CA GLY A 1029 -20.68 -4.77 -22.67
C GLY A 1029 -21.42 -3.59 -23.29
N ALA A 1030 -21.77 -2.54 -22.53
CA ALA A 1030 -22.43 -1.35 -23.06
C ALA A 1030 -21.46 -0.44 -23.86
N ASP A 1031 -20.17 -0.52 -23.56
CA ASP A 1031 -19.10 0.28 -24.15
C ASP A 1031 -18.37 -0.49 -25.27
N LEU A 1032 -19.09 -0.86 -26.34
CA LEU A 1032 -18.66 -1.79 -27.39
C LEU A 1032 -17.52 -1.28 -28.29
N ASP A 1033 -17.17 0.02 -28.25
CA ASP A 1033 -16.11 0.54 -29.11
C ASP A 1033 -14.74 0.52 -28.42
N CYS A 1034 -13.97 -0.53 -28.72
CA CYS A 1034 -12.60 -0.67 -28.22
C CYS A 1034 -11.52 -0.20 -29.17
N SER A 1035 -11.85 0.52 -30.26
CA SER A 1035 -10.83 1.00 -31.20
C SER A 1035 -9.74 1.84 -30.53
N ASN A 1036 -10.13 2.66 -29.55
CA ASN A 1036 -9.23 3.58 -28.85
C ASN A 1036 -8.33 2.86 -27.83
N GLU A 1037 -8.66 1.62 -27.50
CA GLU A 1037 -7.95 0.81 -26.50
C GLU A 1037 -7.04 -0.23 -27.15
N LYS A 1038 -7.16 -0.47 -28.46
CA LYS A 1038 -6.38 -1.52 -29.16
C LYS A 1038 -4.88 -1.36 -29.00
N GLN A 1039 -4.36 -0.13 -29.14
CA GLN A 1039 -2.92 0.11 -29.04
C GLN A 1039 -2.40 -0.22 -27.64
N ILE A 1040 -3.11 0.19 -26.58
CA ILE A 1040 -2.68 -0.07 -25.21
C ILE A 1040 -2.86 -1.55 -24.82
N ILE A 1041 -3.91 -2.21 -25.33
CA ILE A 1041 -4.11 -3.66 -25.13
C ILE A 1041 -3.01 -4.46 -25.85
N CYS A 1042 -2.68 -4.11 -27.10
CA CYS A 1042 -1.58 -4.73 -27.83
C CYS A 1042 -0.24 -4.53 -27.12
N ASP A 1043 -0.01 -3.33 -26.56
CA ASP A 1043 1.15 -3.07 -25.74
C ASP A 1043 1.16 -4.00 -24.54
N PHE A 1044 0.14 -3.96 -23.67
CA PHE A 1044 0.06 -4.83 -22.50
C PHE A 1044 0.18 -6.32 -22.86
N ALA A 1045 -0.30 -6.75 -24.02
CA ALA A 1045 -0.21 -8.13 -24.46
C ALA A 1045 1.16 -8.53 -25.03
N SER A 1046 2.03 -7.58 -25.33
CA SER A 1046 3.34 -7.84 -25.96
C SER A 1046 4.37 -8.37 -24.97
N ASP A 1047 5.38 -9.07 -25.49
CA ASP A 1047 6.54 -9.56 -24.72
C ASP A 1047 7.48 -8.44 -24.24
N ILE A 1048 7.31 -7.23 -24.79
CA ILE A 1048 8.08 -6.02 -24.48
C ILE A 1048 7.30 -5.07 -23.55
N SER A 1049 6.08 -5.48 -23.19
CA SER A 1049 5.14 -4.67 -22.43
C SER A 1049 5.62 -4.38 -21.01
N PHE A 1050 4.92 -3.47 -20.35
CA PHE A 1050 5.04 -3.30 -18.90
C PHE A 1050 4.93 -4.62 -18.12
N PHE A 1051 4.16 -5.58 -18.64
CA PHE A 1051 3.93 -6.87 -18.02
C PHE A 1051 4.23 -8.03 -18.97
N ALA A 1052 5.52 -8.32 -19.15
CA ALA A 1052 5.96 -9.53 -19.82
C ALA A 1052 5.70 -10.71 -18.87
N GLU A 1053 4.80 -11.60 -19.26
CA GLU A 1053 4.44 -12.80 -18.50
C GLU A 1053 5.67 -13.65 -18.15
N LYS A 1054 6.70 -13.66 -19.02
CA LYS A 1054 8.01 -14.29 -18.78
C LYS A 1054 8.65 -13.80 -17.47
N ASN A 1055 8.47 -12.52 -17.11
CA ASN A 1055 9.07 -11.93 -15.92
C ASN A 1055 8.30 -12.26 -14.64
N ALA A 1056 6.95 -12.26 -14.68
CA ALA A 1056 6.16 -12.84 -13.58
C ALA A 1056 6.49 -14.32 -13.40
N LEU A 1057 6.66 -15.09 -14.48
CA LEU A 1057 7.03 -16.50 -14.38
C LEU A 1057 8.41 -16.68 -13.73
N LYS A 1058 9.39 -15.83 -14.05
CA LYS A 1058 10.71 -15.83 -13.39
C LYS A 1058 10.59 -15.52 -11.89
N ILE A 1059 9.87 -14.47 -11.51
CA ILE A 1059 9.63 -14.09 -10.11
C ILE A 1059 8.89 -15.20 -9.36
N ARG A 1060 7.85 -15.75 -9.97
CA ARG A 1060 7.07 -16.88 -9.43
C ARG A 1060 7.98 -18.08 -9.18
N LYS A 1061 8.78 -18.48 -10.16
CA LYS A 1061 9.74 -19.58 -9.98
C LYS A 1061 10.77 -19.28 -8.89
N TYR A 1062 11.23 -18.04 -8.77
CA TYR A 1062 12.21 -17.67 -7.75
C TYR A 1062 11.62 -17.74 -6.32
N ILE A 1063 10.40 -17.27 -6.12
CA ILE A 1063 9.77 -17.17 -4.79
C ILE A 1063 9.03 -18.46 -4.40
N PHE A 1064 8.32 -19.06 -5.36
CA PHE A 1064 7.43 -20.18 -5.16
C PHE A 1064 7.98 -21.50 -5.71
N ASP A 1065 9.28 -21.64 -6.01
CA ASP A 1065 9.84 -22.87 -6.62
C ASP A 1065 9.36 -24.17 -5.93
N LYS A 1066 9.49 -24.20 -4.60
CA LYS A 1066 9.09 -25.32 -3.74
C LYS A 1066 7.60 -25.31 -3.36
N TYR A 1067 6.89 -24.23 -3.67
CA TYR A 1067 5.50 -23.97 -3.25
C TYR A 1067 4.60 -23.58 -4.43
N GLU A 1068 4.92 -24.03 -5.65
CA GLU A 1068 4.16 -23.73 -6.87
C GLU A 1068 2.70 -24.21 -6.73
N GLU A 1069 2.49 -25.29 -5.97
CA GLU A 1069 1.17 -25.83 -5.63
C GLU A 1069 0.30 -24.81 -4.85
N LEU A 1070 0.90 -23.96 -4.01
CA LEU A 1070 0.16 -22.88 -3.32
C LEU A 1070 -0.42 -21.90 -4.34
N CYS A 1071 0.38 -21.49 -5.33
CA CYS A 1071 -0.10 -20.63 -6.41
C CYS A 1071 -1.17 -21.32 -7.26
N GLU A 1072 -1.05 -22.63 -7.49
CA GLU A 1072 -2.09 -23.41 -8.19
C GLU A 1072 -3.39 -23.50 -7.40
N ILE A 1073 -3.34 -23.65 -6.07
CA ILE A 1073 -4.54 -23.66 -5.21
C ILE A 1073 -5.24 -22.29 -5.27
N ILE A 1074 -4.47 -21.20 -5.18
CA ILE A 1074 -5.01 -19.83 -5.31
C ILE A 1074 -5.64 -19.66 -6.71
N ALA A 1075 -4.95 -20.09 -7.76
CA ALA A 1075 -5.46 -20.06 -9.12
C ALA A 1075 -6.76 -20.86 -9.25
N LYS A 1076 -6.80 -22.12 -8.77
CA LYS A 1076 -7.98 -22.98 -8.80
C LYS A 1076 -9.16 -22.38 -8.04
N LYS A 1077 -8.92 -21.73 -6.88
CA LYS A 1077 -9.95 -21.06 -6.08
C LYS A 1077 -10.64 -19.96 -6.88
N TRP A 1078 -9.86 -19.07 -7.48
CA TRP A 1078 -10.42 -17.94 -8.21
C TRP A 1078 -10.88 -18.31 -9.62
N ASN A 1079 -10.16 -19.18 -10.34
CA ASN A 1079 -10.58 -19.68 -11.66
C ASN A 1079 -11.81 -20.61 -11.57
N GLY A 1080 -12.14 -21.10 -10.38
CA GLY A 1080 -13.38 -21.82 -10.09
C GLY A 1080 -13.34 -23.33 -10.34
N GLU A 1081 -12.16 -23.94 -10.23
CA GLU A 1081 -11.89 -25.36 -10.53
C GLU A 1081 -12.04 -26.29 -9.31
N ILE A 1082 -12.48 -25.78 -8.14
CA ILE A 1082 -12.49 -26.57 -6.90
C ILE A 1082 -13.82 -27.32 -6.72
N GLU A 1083 -13.80 -28.64 -6.95
CA GLU A 1083 -14.92 -29.57 -6.63
C GLU A 1083 -14.88 -30.08 -5.17
N GLN A 1084 -13.75 -29.99 -4.45
CA GLN A 1084 -13.56 -30.53 -3.10
C GLN A 1084 -13.08 -29.46 -2.10
N LYS A 1085 -13.94 -28.46 -1.84
CA LYS A 1085 -13.60 -27.25 -1.06
C LYS A 1085 -12.83 -27.51 0.24
N GLU A 1086 -13.31 -28.41 1.09
CA GLU A 1086 -12.76 -28.55 2.45
C GLU A 1086 -11.35 -29.18 2.48
N LYS A 1087 -11.07 -30.17 1.62
CA LYS A 1087 -9.75 -30.81 1.57
C LYS A 1087 -8.71 -29.88 0.94
N THR A 1088 -9.08 -29.18 -0.12
CA THR A 1088 -8.20 -28.23 -0.82
C THR A 1088 -7.92 -26.99 0.03
N GLU A 1089 -8.89 -26.51 0.80
CA GLU A 1089 -8.72 -25.38 1.72
C GLU A 1089 -7.76 -25.72 2.87
N LYS A 1090 -7.93 -26.88 3.51
CA LYS A 1090 -7.00 -27.37 4.55
C LYS A 1090 -5.58 -27.52 4.01
N GLU A 1091 -5.45 -28.09 2.80
CA GLU A 1091 -4.16 -28.26 2.14
C GLU A 1091 -3.50 -26.92 1.78
N GLY A 1092 -4.29 -25.96 1.29
CA GLY A 1092 -3.81 -24.63 0.96
C GLY A 1092 -3.35 -23.84 2.19
N LYS A 1093 -4.09 -23.90 3.31
CA LYS A 1093 -3.68 -23.31 4.60
C LYS A 1093 -2.36 -23.93 5.11
N ARG A 1094 -2.18 -25.25 4.94
CA ARG A 1094 -0.93 -25.96 5.25
C ARG A 1094 0.25 -25.45 4.42
N LEU A 1095 0.11 -25.43 3.09
CA LEU A 1095 1.17 -24.95 2.19
C LEU A 1095 1.52 -23.48 2.43
N TYR A 1096 0.52 -22.65 2.71
CA TYR A 1096 0.71 -21.25 3.06
C TYR A 1096 1.54 -21.08 4.35
N THR A 1097 1.28 -21.91 5.36
CA THR A 1097 2.05 -21.95 6.61
C THR A 1097 3.51 -22.33 6.35
N GLU A 1098 3.73 -23.39 5.57
CA GLU A 1098 5.07 -23.84 5.19
C GLU A 1098 5.83 -22.77 4.39
N PHE A 1099 5.13 -22.08 3.48
CA PHE A 1099 5.65 -20.96 2.73
C PHE A 1099 6.10 -19.80 3.64
N LEU A 1100 5.28 -19.37 4.60
CA LEU A 1100 5.68 -18.30 5.54
C LEU A 1100 6.89 -18.69 6.39
N LEU A 1101 6.93 -19.93 6.89
CA LEU A 1101 8.08 -20.43 7.64
C LEU A 1101 9.35 -20.48 6.78
N HIS A 1102 9.21 -20.85 5.50
CA HIS A 1102 10.32 -20.80 4.56
C HIS A 1102 10.83 -19.37 4.34
N CYS A 1103 9.93 -18.41 4.09
CA CYS A 1103 10.27 -17.00 3.95
C CYS A 1103 10.98 -16.46 5.20
N TYR A 1104 10.52 -16.81 6.40
CA TYR A 1104 11.20 -16.45 7.66
C TYR A 1104 12.62 -17.02 7.74
N LYS A 1105 12.83 -18.29 7.38
CA LYS A 1105 14.16 -18.91 7.34
C LYS A 1105 15.09 -18.21 6.36
N MET A 1106 14.58 -17.90 5.17
CA MET A 1106 15.34 -17.17 4.17
C MET A 1106 15.69 -15.75 4.63
N CYS A 1107 14.77 -15.08 5.33
CA CYS A 1107 15.00 -13.79 6.00
C CYS A 1107 16.20 -13.86 6.95
N ARG A 1108 16.25 -14.88 7.80
CA ARG A 1108 17.39 -15.12 8.70
C ARG A 1108 18.67 -15.34 7.89
N ARG A 1109 18.65 -16.19 6.87
CA ARG A 1109 19.83 -16.51 6.02
C ARG A 1109 20.35 -15.30 5.25
N ASP A 1110 19.50 -14.39 4.82
CA ASP A 1110 19.95 -13.20 4.06
C ASP A 1110 20.65 -12.16 4.93
N ILE A 1111 20.22 -12.02 6.18
CA ILE A 1111 20.93 -11.22 7.19
C ILE A 1111 22.35 -11.76 7.33
N VAL A 1112 22.51 -13.09 7.26
CA VAL A 1112 23.80 -13.79 7.31
C VAL A 1112 24.64 -13.51 6.07
N LYS A 1113 24.12 -13.77 4.87
CA LYS A 1113 24.89 -13.66 3.63
C LYS A 1113 25.28 -12.22 3.27
N LYS A 1114 24.35 -11.27 3.39
CA LYS A 1114 24.57 -9.88 2.95
C LYS A 1114 25.50 -9.09 3.90
N GLN A 1115 25.72 -9.56 5.14
CA GLN A 1115 26.67 -8.96 6.07
C GLN A 1115 28.10 -9.54 5.92
N ILE A 1116 28.29 -10.73 5.34
CA ILE A 1116 29.62 -11.32 5.05
C ILE A 1116 30.20 -10.74 3.74
N ILE A 1117 29.38 -10.55 2.71
CA ILE A 1117 29.86 -10.14 1.37
C ILE A 1117 30.31 -8.66 1.34
N GLY A 1118 29.82 -7.84 2.27
CA GLY A 1118 30.34 -6.47 2.47
C GLY A 1118 31.81 -6.43 2.91
N GLU A 1119 32.33 -7.48 3.57
CA GLU A 1119 33.71 -7.56 4.06
C GLU A 1119 34.66 -8.32 3.09
N ILE A 1120 34.16 -8.88 1.99
CA ILE A 1120 34.99 -9.57 0.97
C ILE A 1120 35.18 -8.70 -0.29
N VAL A 1121 34.37 -7.64 -0.46
CA VAL A 1121 34.40 -6.74 -1.62
C VAL A 1121 34.98 -5.35 -1.30
N GLU A 1122 35.21 -5.02 -0.03
CA GLU A 1122 36.18 -4.00 0.40
C GLU A 1122 37.53 -4.67 0.71
#